data_AF-A0A357KYA2-F1
#
_entry.id   AF-A0A357KYA2-F1
#
_cell.length_a   1.000
_cell.length_b   1.000
_cell.length_c   1.000
_cell.angle_alpha   90.00
_cell.angle_beta   90.00
_cell.angle_gamma   90.00
#
_symmetry.space_group_name_H-M   'P 1'
#
loop_
_entity.id
_entity.type
_entity.pdbx_description
1 polymer ?
#
loop_
_entity_poly.entity_id
_entity_poly.type
_entity_poly.pdbx_seq_one_letter_code
_entity_poly.pdbx_strand_id
1 'polypeptide(L)'
;SILIDEARTPLIISGPAHEDAPRYELADQLARHLVKMQEPWAAADQAVEECRRRVKGTEGDIRNAREKGSVPALQQQLAEARSRLPQLEAERGRHTQYFELERERKQAHLTHHGIAEAQRKAGLGSFYVGENIDMPHLLEQSLRAHVVYERDRDYIVAPVQNPQTGRQEPGVVIVDVNTGRPMVGRQWSDGLHQAVEAKEGVPVKQETQTVASITIQNFFKMYKSLAGMTGTADTEAQEFHDIYKLDVVTIPTNVAVVRDDYDDTVYLTAKDKWAAIVDEIRNFHDTGRPVLVGTTSVEKSETLSKMLTAKHGIRHEVLNAKQHEREAHIVENAGQLGAVMIATNMAGRGTDIKLGSFPRETLLDHWLRRGIAPRELTVEATDEQVRELVFRKVAPKELGLQKRDVDAMAFGELELALLRKWTESYTWADAKKIPSMSAEEMRSALDEQGRFRLHRIGWVESCESLGGLHVIGTERHESRRIDNQLRGRSGRQGDRGSSRFYVSLEDDLMTLFAGPTTLRVLSKLGMKEGDAIEHPMLSRAIVRAQRKVEERNFQVRKNILEYDEVMEHQRRYYYGVRQRVLEGRDVRGLIFDQIESAASDAVDKYLDADYFAECVAEFARDRLGCSVPVERFRKRDREDAEALLRKEALDDARHEIGVTIGEYIPEDAPESERDTKGLRAWALSRFKVDLEEASLLKMTTRQIQTALTEAAEAQVRGADLSGLGQYLVANYGAQELSKWVKNTLGLEIAPERISAHEERAGVVTMVVDAVREQYEKREVEYPVDFAMEMTTAMVRQRGPQALGGLVQWANARFGLGWDESVLRTRMPQQIREDLLRASKQAMQEGRLEKSIGEALACKDDATLAAHVRERYAAELPQWILRLRGEDRAEAVRARIESIVRSELLQFERFVMLEVLDPAWKDHLYAMDQLRDSISFRAFSQQDPRIEYKREGARLFGEMLTKTRERVASYIFKLRLTPQVGPPAPPGSPGSPGTPGSPGSPAPSAKRPPARVSPPAQIGGGSFIAGPGIGS
;
A
#
# COMPACT_ATOMS: atom_id res chain seq x y z
N SER A 1 17.56 -4.78 1.02
CA SER A 1 16.73 -3.66 0.51
C SER A 1 15.32 -4.11 0.28
N ILE A 2 15.07 -5.05 -0.64
CA ILE A 2 13.71 -5.53 -0.91
C ILE A 2 13.06 -6.11 0.36
N LEU A 3 13.69 -7.12 0.96
CA LEU A 3 13.13 -7.84 2.12
C LEU A 3 13.10 -7.04 3.45
N ILE A 4 13.67 -5.83 3.48
CA ILE A 4 13.80 -5.00 4.70
C ILE A 4 13.27 -3.58 4.42
N ASP A 5 13.91 -2.79 3.58
CA ASP A 5 13.51 -1.38 3.35
C ASP A 5 12.17 -1.25 2.61
N GLU A 6 11.96 -2.06 1.56
CA GLU A 6 10.73 -2.03 0.75
C GLU A 6 9.59 -2.81 1.42
N ALA A 7 9.94 -3.76 2.30
CA ALA A 7 9.00 -4.53 3.11
C ALA A 7 8.23 -3.69 4.16
N ARG A 8 8.40 -2.36 4.13
CA ARG A 8 7.59 -1.37 4.85
C ARG A 8 6.25 -1.08 4.17
N THR A 9 6.06 -1.49 2.93
CA THR A 9 4.82 -1.26 2.18
C THR A 9 4.32 -2.56 1.57
N PRO A 10 3.02 -2.89 1.70
CA PRO A 10 2.44 -4.03 1.01
C PRO A 10 2.30 -3.78 -0.50
N LEU A 11 2.19 -4.86 -1.27
CA LEU A 11 1.81 -4.82 -2.68
C LEU A 11 0.29 -4.86 -2.76
N ILE A 12 -0.32 -3.79 -3.30
CA ILE A 12 -1.77 -3.62 -3.37
C ILE A 12 -2.19 -3.45 -4.83
N ILE A 13 -3.25 -4.15 -5.23
CA ILE A 13 -3.99 -3.94 -6.47
C ILE A 13 -5.36 -3.42 -6.08
N SER A 14 -5.69 -2.22 -6.56
CA SER A 14 -6.99 -1.59 -6.34
C SER A 14 -7.83 -1.63 -7.63
N GLY A 15 -9.14 -1.73 -7.49
CA GLY A 15 -10.12 -1.68 -8.58
C GLY A 15 -11.33 -0.84 -8.18
N PRO A 16 -12.27 -0.54 -9.10
CA PRO A 16 -13.46 0.24 -8.77
C PRO A 16 -14.31 -0.46 -7.69
N ALA A 17 -14.82 0.33 -6.75
CA ALA A 17 -15.83 -0.04 -5.76
C ALA A 17 -17.24 -0.07 -6.39
N HIS A 18 -18.24 -0.51 -5.62
CA HIS A 18 -19.64 -0.65 -6.07
C HIS A 18 -20.23 0.63 -6.68
N GLU A 19 -21.29 0.46 -7.49
CA GLU A 19 -21.85 1.50 -8.39
C GLU A 19 -22.53 2.70 -7.69
N ASP A 20 -22.82 2.63 -6.39
CA ASP A 20 -23.45 3.73 -5.67
C ASP A 20 -22.44 4.85 -5.44
N ALA A 21 -22.59 5.94 -6.20
CA ALA A 21 -21.79 7.15 -6.01
C ALA A 21 -22.02 7.70 -4.59
N PRO A 22 -21.01 7.72 -3.70
CA PRO A 22 -21.17 8.26 -2.35
C PRO A 22 -21.52 9.75 -2.43
N ARG A 23 -22.13 10.30 -1.37
CA ARG A 23 -22.65 11.69 -1.32
C ARG A 23 -21.53 12.77 -1.25
N TYR A 24 -20.45 12.61 -2.01
CA TYR A 24 -19.30 13.53 -2.07
C TYR A 24 -19.70 14.97 -2.40
N GLU A 25 -20.70 15.17 -3.26
CA GLU A 25 -21.21 16.52 -3.57
C GLU A 25 -21.81 17.20 -2.33
N LEU A 26 -22.57 16.46 -1.53
CA LEU A 26 -23.14 16.99 -0.28
C LEU A 26 -22.03 17.26 0.74
N ALA A 27 -21.07 16.36 0.87
CA ALA A 27 -19.92 16.53 1.76
C ALA A 27 -19.06 17.74 1.36
N ASP A 28 -18.82 17.98 0.06
CA ASP A 28 -18.11 19.17 -0.45
C ASP A 28 -18.86 20.46 -0.09
N GLN A 29 -20.18 20.51 -0.28
CA GLN A 29 -21.00 21.66 0.07
C GLN A 29 -20.94 21.98 1.57
N LEU A 30 -21.03 20.95 2.42
CA LEU A 30 -20.93 21.09 3.87
C LEU A 30 -19.52 21.53 4.29
N ALA A 31 -18.46 20.97 3.69
CA ALA A 31 -17.08 21.37 3.97
C ALA A 31 -16.85 22.86 3.62
N ARG A 32 -17.29 23.33 2.45
CA ARG A 32 -17.21 24.76 2.08
C ARG A 32 -17.93 25.67 3.08
N HIS A 33 -19.10 25.23 3.56
CA HIS A 33 -19.85 25.97 4.58
C HIS A 33 -19.08 26.06 5.89
N LEU A 34 -18.54 24.94 6.39
CA LEU A 34 -17.74 24.92 7.61
C LEU A 34 -16.46 25.74 7.51
N VAL A 35 -15.74 25.66 6.37
CA VAL A 35 -14.54 26.46 6.12
C VAL A 35 -14.85 27.95 6.20
N LYS A 36 -15.97 28.39 5.63
CA LYS A 36 -16.43 29.78 5.71
C LYS A 36 -16.77 30.20 7.14
N MET A 37 -17.44 29.33 7.90
CA MET A 37 -17.80 29.61 9.30
C MET A 37 -16.57 29.70 10.23
N GLN A 38 -15.49 28.99 9.90
CA GLN A 38 -14.23 29.00 10.65
C GLN A 38 -13.40 30.28 10.42
N GLU A 39 -13.62 31.06 9.35
CA GLU A 39 -12.80 32.23 8.99
C GLU A 39 -12.51 33.20 10.15
N PRO A 40 -13.49 33.61 10.98
CA PRO A 40 -13.24 34.54 12.09
C PRO A 40 -12.31 33.94 13.15
N TRP A 41 -12.50 32.66 13.47
CA TRP A 41 -11.63 31.94 14.42
C TRP A 41 -10.22 31.76 13.84
N ALA A 42 -10.11 31.40 12.56
CA ALA A 42 -8.83 31.19 11.89
C ALA A 42 -8.00 32.47 11.80
N ALA A 43 -8.64 33.62 11.55
CA ALA A 43 -7.96 34.92 11.55
C ALA A 43 -7.40 35.28 12.93
N ALA A 44 -8.18 35.05 14.00
CA ALA A 44 -7.74 35.27 15.36
C ALA A 44 -6.60 34.31 15.78
N ASP A 45 -6.69 33.04 15.39
CA ASP A 45 -5.65 32.03 15.66
C ASP A 45 -4.34 32.35 14.92
N GLN A 46 -4.41 32.80 13.68
CA GLN A 46 -3.23 33.24 12.92
C GLN A 46 -2.49 34.38 13.64
N ALA A 47 -3.21 35.35 14.21
CA ALA A 47 -2.62 36.44 14.97
C ALA A 47 -1.93 35.95 16.25
N VAL A 48 -2.52 34.96 16.94
CA VAL A 48 -1.91 34.29 18.11
C VAL A 48 -0.61 33.60 17.72
N GLU A 49 -0.62 32.81 16.65
CA GLU A 49 0.55 32.04 16.19
C GLU A 49 1.68 32.93 15.66
N GLU A 50 1.36 34.04 14.98
CA GLU A 50 2.35 35.04 14.59
C GLU A 50 3.00 35.70 15.81
N CYS A 51 2.20 36.04 16.83
CA CYS A 51 2.69 36.59 18.08
C CYS A 51 3.62 35.59 18.81
N ARG A 52 3.24 34.31 18.88
CA ARG A 52 4.06 33.23 19.47
C ARG A 52 5.37 33.03 18.72
N ARG A 53 5.34 33.02 17.38
CA ARG A 53 6.55 32.96 16.56
C ARG A 53 7.47 34.15 16.81
N ARG A 54 6.91 35.36 16.94
CA ARG A 54 7.67 36.56 17.27
C ARG A 54 8.32 36.48 18.65
N VAL A 55 7.59 36.00 19.67
CA VAL A 55 8.14 35.73 21.01
C VAL A 55 9.33 34.76 20.94
N LYS A 56 9.17 33.61 20.29
CA LYS A 56 10.25 32.62 20.14
C LYS A 56 11.45 33.16 19.36
N GLY A 57 11.20 33.90 18.27
CA GLY A 57 12.23 34.54 17.45
C GLY A 57 13.05 35.53 18.26
N THR A 58 12.38 36.48 18.93
CA THR A 58 13.04 37.48 19.77
C THR A 58 13.78 36.86 20.95
N GLU A 59 13.28 35.76 21.54
CA GLU A 59 14.02 34.99 22.54
C GLU A 59 15.31 34.35 21.98
N GLY A 60 15.26 33.85 20.75
CA GLY A 60 16.43 33.38 20.00
C GLY A 60 17.43 34.50 19.72
N ASP A 61 16.95 35.67 19.28
CA ASP A 61 17.77 36.84 19.00
C ASP A 61 18.47 37.37 20.26
N ILE A 62 17.77 37.42 21.39
CA ILE A 62 18.36 37.77 22.70
C ILE A 62 19.46 36.77 23.08
N ARG A 63 19.26 35.47 22.81
CA ARG A 63 20.25 34.43 23.08
C ARG A 63 21.50 34.58 22.20
N ASN A 64 21.34 35.08 20.97
CA ASN A 64 22.39 35.16 19.95
C ASN A 64 23.04 36.55 19.81
N ALA A 65 22.56 37.56 20.54
CA ALA A 65 23.04 38.94 20.44
C ALA A 65 24.52 39.09 20.83
N ARG A 66 25.37 39.49 19.86
CA ARG A 66 26.82 39.73 20.05
C ARG A 66 27.12 41.04 20.78
N GLU A 67 26.29 42.06 20.60
CA GLU A 67 26.44 43.38 21.20
C GLU A 67 25.49 43.55 22.40
N LYS A 68 26.05 43.72 23.60
CA LYS A 68 25.26 43.92 24.83
C LYS A 68 24.32 45.14 24.79
N GLY A 69 24.57 46.10 23.89
CA GLY A 69 23.74 47.29 23.71
C GLY A 69 22.39 47.03 23.00
N SER A 70 22.25 45.93 22.25
CA SER A 70 21.02 45.58 21.53
C SER A 70 20.01 44.80 22.38
N VAL A 71 20.49 44.19 23.47
CA VAL A 71 19.70 43.33 24.37
C VAL A 71 18.53 44.06 25.05
N PRO A 72 18.67 45.30 25.57
CA PRO A 72 17.55 46.01 26.19
C PRO A 72 16.38 46.27 25.23
N ALA A 73 16.67 46.60 23.97
CA ALA A 73 15.66 46.85 22.94
C ALA A 73 14.90 45.56 22.59
N LEU A 74 15.61 44.43 22.44
CA LEU A 74 15.00 43.12 22.21
C LEU A 74 14.17 42.63 23.41
N GLN A 75 14.63 42.91 24.64
CA GLN A 75 13.87 42.62 25.87
C GLN A 75 12.57 43.42 25.94
N GLN A 76 12.57 44.67 25.49
CA GLN A 76 11.36 45.49 25.39
C GLN A 76 10.37 44.93 24.35
N GLN A 77 10.86 44.54 23.18
CA GLN A 77 10.03 43.89 22.14
C GLN A 77 9.44 42.56 22.62
N LEU A 78 10.21 41.76 23.37
CA LEU A 78 9.75 40.52 23.97
C LEU A 78 8.65 40.78 25.02
N ALA A 79 8.82 41.80 25.86
CA ALA A 79 7.83 42.18 26.87
C ALA A 79 6.50 42.65 26.23
N GLU A 80 6.58 43.43 25.15
CA GLU A 80 5.42 43.89 24.38
C GLU A 80 4.69 42.73 23.68
N ALA A 81 5.43 41.82 23.05
CA ALA A 81 4.83 40.65 22.42
C ALA A 81 4.14 39.74 23.46
N ARG A 82 4.76 39.54 24.63
CA ARG A 82 4.19 38.74 25.73
C ARG A 82 2.95 39.38 26.35
N SER A 83 2.86 40.71 26.44
CA SER A 83 1.68 41.38 26.98
C SER A 83 0.49 41.36 26.01
N ARG A 84 0.76 41.32 24.70
CA ARG A 84 -0.26 41.25 23.65
C ARG A 84 -0.83 39.84 23.43
N LEU A 85 -0.05 38.79 23.73
CA LEU A 85 -0.46 37.40 23.53
C LEU A 85 -1.77 37.03 24.28
N PRO A 86 -1.95 37.32 25.58
CA PRO A 86 -3.21 37.03 26.29
C PRO A 86 -4.43 37.74 25.69
N GLN A 87 -4.25 38.93 25.12
CA GLN A 87 -5.34 39.69 24.50
C GLN A 87 -5.81 39.01 23.21
N LEU A 88 -4.87 38.54 22.39
CA LEU A 88 -5.15 37.78 21.17
C LEU A 88 -5.77 36.40 21.49
N GLU A 89 -5.31 35.73 22.55
CA GLU A 89 -5.89 34.47 23.01
C GLU A 89 -7.34 34.64 23.50
N ALA A 90 -7.63 35.73 24.21
CA ALA A 90 -8.99 36.09 24.62
C ALA A 90 -9.89 36.46 23.44
N GLU A 91 -9.36 37.12 22.42
CA GLU A 91 -10.07 37.44 21.18
C GLU A 91 -10.40 36.18 20.37
N ARG A 92 -9.45 35.25 20.23
CA ARG A 92 -9.67 33.94 19.61
C ARG A 92 -10.78 33.15 20.29
N GLY A 93 -10.81 33.16 21.63
CA GLY A 93 -11.85 32.48 22.43
C GLY A 93 -13.27 33.01 22.25
N ARG A 94 -13.47 34.17 21.60
CA ARG A 94 -14.81 34.72 21.28
C ARG A 94 -15.43 34.08 20.04
N HIS A 95 -14.63 33.38 19.23
CA HIS A 95 -15.08 32.75 18.01
C HIS A 95 -15.23 31.25 18.21
N THR A 96 -16.26 30.66 17.61
CA THR A 96 -16.50 29.21 17.67
C THR A 96 -15.54 28.49 16.74
N GLN A 97 -14.95 27.40 17.24
CA GLN A 97 -14.12 26.51 16.44
C GLN A 97 -14.97 25.32 15.95
N TYR A 98 -15.09 25.17 14.65
CA TYR A 98 -15.88 24.12 13.98
C TYR A 98 -15.04 22.88 13.61
N PHE A 99 -13.74 23.05 13.40
CA PHE A 99 -12.82 21.93 13.18
C PHE A 99 -11.40 22.23 13.68
N GLU A 100 -10.65 21.18 13.95
CA GLU A 100 -9.24 21.20 14.34
C GLU A 100 -8.36 20.80 13.14
N LEU A 101 -7.20 21.43 13.01
CA LEU A 101 -6.26 21.21 11.91
C LEU A 101 -4.90 20.77 12.41
N GLU A 102 -4.43 19.62 11.95
CA GLU A 102 -3.05 19.17 12.11
C GLU A 102 -2.32 19.26 10.77
N ARG A 103 -1.83 20.47 10.43
CA ARG A 103 -1.19 20.73 9.13
C ARG A 103 0.02 19.84 8.86
N GLU A 104 0.82 19.53 9.88
CA GLU A 104 1.99 18.66 9.76
C GLU A 104 1.61 17.21 9.42
N ARG A 105 0.48 16.73 9.95
CA ARG A 105 -0.03 15.37 9.71
C ARG A 105 -1.00 15.28 8.54
N LYS A 106 -1.34 16.42 7.93
CA LYS A 106 -2.35 16.54 6.88
C LYS A 106 -3.73 15.96 7.30
N GLN A 107 -4.14 16.28 8.53
CA GLN A 107 -5.40 15.83 9.14
C GLN A 107 -6.29 17.01 9.53
N ALA A 108 -7.59 16.77 9.51
CA ALA A 108 -8.63 17.67 9.99
C ALA A 108 -9.67 16.86 10.74
N HIS A 109 -10.10 17.35 11.91
CA HIS A 109 -11.09 16.68 12.76
C HIS A 109 -12.23 17.64 13.06
N LEU A 110 -13.46 17.16 12.97
CA LEU A 110 -14.63 17.97 13.30
C LEU A 110 -14.76 18.14 14.82
N THR A 111 -15.06 19.35 15.28
CA THR A 111 -15.46 19.56 16.69
C THR A 111 -16.94 19.23 16.87
N HIS A 112 -17.39 19.14 18.12
CA HIS A 112 -18.82 18.96 18.43
C HIS A 112 -19.68 20.07 17.80
N HIS A 113 -19.21 21.33 17.84
CA HIS A 113 -19.88 22.46 17.17
C HIS A 113 -19.89 22.33 15.65
N GLY A 114 -18.81 21.79 15.05
CA GLY A 114 -18.74 21.48 13.62
C GLY A 114 -19.77 20.45 13.17
N ILE A 115 -19.92 19.37 13.94
CA ILE A 115 -20.89 18.31 13.67
C ILE A 115 -22.32 18.87 13.76
N ALA A 116 -22.65 19.57 14.84
CA ALA A 116 -23.97 20.15 15.03
C ALA A 116 -24.33 21.16 13.91
N GLU A 117 -23.36 21.98 13.48
CA GLU A 117 -23.52 22.91 12.35
C GLU A 117 -23.77 22.17 11.03
N ALA A 118 -22.97 21.13 10.75
CA ALA A 118 -23.09 20.34 9.54
C ALA A 118 -24.45 19.62 9.47
N GLN A 119 -24.93 19.04 10.57
CA GLN A 119 -26.24 18.39 10.65
C GLN A 119 -27.37 19.38 10.37
N ARG A 120 -27.33 20.54 11.03
CA ARG A 120 -28.33 21.59 10.83
C ARG A 120 -28.36 22.08 9.39
N LYS A 121 -27.19 22.24 8.76
CA LYS A 121 -27.05 22.69 7.38
C LYS A 121 -27.51 21.63 6.37
N ALA A 122 -27.23 20.35 6.65
CA ALA A 122 -27.62 19.23 5.82
C ALA A 122 -29.13 18.94 5.89
N GLY A 123 -29.80 19.32 6.98
CA GLY A 123 -31.20 18.95 7.24
C GLY A 123 -31.38 17.45 7.46
N LEU A 124 -30.29 16.74 7.78
CA LEU A 124 -30.26 15.32 8.07
C LEU A 124 -30.33 15.10 9.59
N GLY A 125 -30.80 13.92 10.01
CA GLY A 125 -30.82 13.52 11.42
C GLY A 125 -29.42 13.29 12.00
N SER A 126 -29.33 12.52 13.09
CA SER A 126 -28.02 12.19 13.69
C SER A 126 -27.08 11.56 12.65
N PHE A 127 -25.84 12.02 12.58
CA PHE A 127 -24.81 11.39 11.75
C PHE A 127 -24.29 10.08 12.36
N TYR A 128 -24.68 9.77 13.60
CA TYR A 128 -24.21 8.59 14.32
C TYR A 128 -25.24 7.45 14.37
N VAL A 129 -26.39 7.60 13.71
CA VAL A 129 -27.48 6.61 13.75
C VAL A 129 -28.15 6.49 12.37
N GLY A 130 -28.46 5.27 11.95
CA GLY A 130 -29.24 5.00 10.74
C GLY A 130 -28.43 5.08 9.43
N GLU A 131 -29.02 5.63 8.38
CA GLU A 131 -28.46 5.64 7.01
C GLU A 131 -27.37 6.71 6.77
N ASN A 132 -27.01 7.54 7.76
CA ASN A 132 -26.08 8.67 7.59
C ASN A 132 -24.72 8.47 8.29
N ILE A 133 -24.37 7.22 8.63
CA ILE A 133 -23.14 6.89 9.39
C ILE A 133 -21.86 7.16 8.57
N ASP A 134 -21.97 7.21 7.24
CA ASP A 134 -20.89 7.53 6.31
C ASP A 134 -20.55 9.03 6.25
N MET A 135 -21.51 9.91 6.60
CA MET A 135 -21.38 11.36 6.45
C MET A 135 -20.21 11.99 7.23
N PRO A 136 -19.93 11.63 8.50
CA PRO A 136 -18.77 12.17 9.22
C PRO A 136 -17.46 11.93 8.48
N HIS A 137 -17.27 10.71 7.97
CA HIS A 137 -16.07 10.34 7.23
C HIS A 137 -15.94 11.17 5.94
N LEU A 138 -16.98 11.18 5.09
CA LEU A 138 -16.98 11.95 3.84
C LEU A 138 -16.75 13.44 4.06
N LEU A 139 -17.31 13.99 5.15
CA LEU A 139 -17.15 15.39 5.53
C LEU A 139 -15.73 15.70 6.01
N GLU A 140 -15.11 14.82 6.80
CA GLU A 140 -13.70 14.96 7.20
C GLU A 140 -12.77 14.91 5.98
N GLN A 141 -13.00 14.00 5.03
CA GLN A 141 -12.19 13.94 3.80
C GLN A 141 -12.37 15.19 2.93
N SER A 142 -13.61 15.67 2.79
CA SER A 142 -13.92 16.93 2.11
C SER A 142 -13.25 18.12 2.79
N LEU A 143 -13.29 18.20 4.13
CA LEU A 143 -12.59 19.23 4.88
C LEU A 143 -11.09 19.18 4.63
N ARG A 144 -10.47 18.00 4.75
CA ARG A 144 -9.03 17.79 4.45
C ARG A 144 -8.67 18.28 3.05
N ALA A 145 -9.48 17.92 2.05
CA ALA A 145 -9.29 18.36 0.67
C ALA A 145 -9.28 19.89 0.55
N HIS A 146 -10.16 20.61 1.26
CA HIS A 146 -10.23 22.07 1.23
C HIS A 146 -9.11 22.77 1.99
N VAL A 147 -8.77 22.30 3.20
CA VAL A 147 -7.94 23.06 4.16
C VAL A 147 -6.48 22.65 4.20
N VAL A 148 -6.15 21.43 3.76
CA VAL A 148 -4.80 20.87 3.84
C VAL A 148 -4.16 20.69 2.45
N TYR A 149 -4.93 20.30 1.45
CA TYR A 149 -4.41 19.99 0.12
C TYR A 149 -4.55 21.16 -0.86
N GLU A 150 -3.40 21.64 -1.33
CA GLU A 150 -3.28 22.82 -2.18
C GLU A 150 -3.06 22.44 -3.65
N ARG A 151 -3.87 23.04 -4.53
CA ARG A 151 -3.69 22.95 -5.97
C ARG A 151 -2.37 23.59 -6.39
N ASP A 152 -1.72 23.01 -7.40
CA ASP A 152 -0.40 23.37 -7.93
C ASP A 152 0.78 23.13 -6.98
N ARG A 153 0.53 22.53 -5.81
CA ARG A 153 1.55 22.10 -4.85
C ARG A 153 1.46 20.60 -4.55
N ASP A 154 0.30 20.14 -4.09
CA ASP A 154 0.06 18.73 -3.76
C ASP A 154 -0.52 17.95 -4.95
N TYR A 155 -1.19 18.65 -5.86
CA TYR A 155 -1.76 18.09 -7.09
C TYR A 155 -2.01 19.14 -8.15
N ILE A 156 -2.24 18.70 -9.38
CA ILE A 156 -2.68 19.51 -10.51
C ILE A 156 -3.93 18.91 -11.14
N VAL A 157 -4.73 19.74 -11.82
CA VAL A 157 -5.82 19.28 -12.68
C VAL A 157 -5.32 19.24 -14.12
N ALA A 158 -5.28 18.06 -14.71
CA ALA A 158 -4.75 17.82 -16.06
C ALA A 158 -5.68 16.89 -16.86
N PRO A 159 -5.64 16.91 -18.20
CA PRO A 159 -6.39 15.95 -19.01
C PRO A 159 -5.83 14.54 -18.80
N VAL A 160 -6.64 13.66 -18.21
CA VAL A 160 -6.32 12.24 -17.97
C VAL A 160 -7.21 11.41 -18.89
N GLN A 161 -6.66 10.35 -19.47
CA GLN A 161 -7.43 9.43 -20.28
C GLN A 161 -8.31 8.55 -19.38
N ASN A 162 -9.62 8.63 -19.58
CA ASN A 162 -10.58 7.78 -18.89
C ASN A 162 -10.44 6.34 -19.40
N PRO A 163 -10.12 5.35 -18.54
CA PRO A 163 -9.91 3.96 -18.97
C PRO A 163 -11.15 3.29 -19.58
N GLN A 164 -12.35 3.75 -19.22
CA GLN A 164 -13.62 3.16 -19.64
C GLN A 164 -14.12 3.74 -20.97
N THR A 165 -13.95 5.05 -21.18
CA THR A 165 -14.46 5.75 -22.38
C THR A 165 -13.37 6.06 -23.41
N GLY A 166 -12.09 5.96 -23.04
CA GLY A 166 -10.94 6.31 -23.87
C GLY A 166 -10.78 7.81 -24.14
N ARG A 167 -11.68 8.66 -23.61
CA ARG A 167 -11.68 10.12 -23.79
C ARG A 167 -10.74 10.80 -22.80
N GLN A 168 -10.19 11.94 -23.18
CA GLN A 168 -9.44 12.81 -22.26
C GLN A 168 -10.42 13.70 -21.50
N GLU A 169 -10.43 13.58 -20.18
CA GLU A 169 -11.29 14.34 -19.27
C GLU A 169 -10.40 15.03 -18.22
N PRO A 170 -10.81 16.21 -17.69
CA PRO A 170 -10.06 16.85 -16.62
C PRO A 170 -10.07 15.95 -15.37
N GLY A 171 -8.89 15.64 -14.84
CA GLY A 171 -8.73 14.79 -13.66
C GLY A 171 -7.60 15.27 -12.76
N VAL A 172 -7.66 14.86 -11.49
CA VAL A 172 -6.66 15.21 -10.48
C VAL A 172 -5.43 14.30 -10.65
N VAL A 173 -4.24 14.89 -10.71
CA VAL A 173 -2.94 14.19 -10.76
C VAL A 173 -2.10 14.66 -9.58
N ILE A 174 -1.72 13.71 -8.71
CA ILE A 174 -0.91 13.98 -7.52
C ILE A 174 0.47 14.48 -7.94
N VAL A 175 0.99 15.49 -7.26
CA VAL A 175 2.36 15.99 -7.44
C VAL A 175 3.20 15.57 -6.24
N ASP A 176 4.37 15.01 -6.51
CA ASP A 176 5.37 14.79 -5.46
C ASP A 176 5.90 16.15 -4.99
N VAL A 177 5.59 16.53 -3.76
CA VAL A 177 5.93 17.84 -3.16
C VAL A 177 7.43 18.09 -3.15
N ASN A 178 8.26 17.04 -3.08
CA ASN A 178 9.72 17.18 -3.04
C ASN A 178 10.33 17.38 -4.43
N THR A 179 9.69 16.86 -5.48
CA THR A 179 10.27 16.84 -6.84
C THR A 179 9.49 17.64 -7.87
N GLY A 180 8.28 18.10 -7.53
CA GLY A 180 7.35 18.79 -8.44
C GLY A 180 6.83 17.91 -9.57
N ARG A 181 6.99 16.58 -9.48
CA ARG A 181 6.67 15.65 -10.57
C ARG A 181 5.23 15.15 -10.49
N PRO A 182 4.48 15.14 -11.61
CA PRO A 182 3.16 14.54 -11.66
C PRO A 182 3.28 13.00 -11.57
N MET A 183 2.55 12.42 -10.63
CA MET A 183 2.45 10.98 -10.40
C MET A 183 1.20 10.41 -11.08
N VAL A 184 1.25 10.31 -12.40
CA VAL A 184 0.14 9.81 -13.21
C VAL A 184 -0.22 8.38 -12.80
N GLY A 185 -1.51 8.12 -12.58
CA GLY A 185 -2.05 6.82 -12.19
C GLY A 185 -2.05 6.54 -10.67
N ARG A 186 -1.56 7.46 -9.83
CA ARG A 186 -1.69 7.35 -8.37
C ARG A 186 -2.90 8.14 -7.86
N GLN A 187 -3.58 7.59 -6.86
CA GLN A 187 -4.72 8.19 -6.18
C GLN A 187 -4.49 8.18 -4.67
N TRP A 188 -5.13 9.10 -3.95
CA TRP A 188 -5.21 9.03 -2.50
C TRP A 188 -6.30 8.05 -2.09
N SER A 189 -6.08 7.29 -1.03
CA SER A 189 -7.04 6.33 -0.50
C SER A 189 -8.13 7.02 0.34
N ASP A 190 -9.08 6.22 0.83
CA ASP A 190 -9.99 6.63 1.92
C ASP A 190 -10.88 7.82 1.54
N GLY A 191 -11.39 7.82 0.30
CA GLY A 191 -12.28 8.86 -0.23
C GLY A 191 -11.65 10.23 -0.47
N LEU A 192 -10.40 10.46 -0.08
CA LEU A 192 -9.73 11.76 -0.20
C LEU A 192 -9.55 12.19 -1.66
N HIS A 193 -9.25 11.26 -2.57
CA HIS A 193 -9.09 11.61 -3.98
C HIS A 193 -10.41 12.07 -4.59
N GLN A 194 -11.51 11.38 -4.25
CA GLN A 194 -12.87 11.73 -4.65
C GLN A 194 -13.30 13.07 -4.06
N ALA A 195 -12.93 13.35 -2.80
CA ALA A 195 -13.16 14.63 -2.16
C ALA A 195 -12.41 15.78 -2.86
N VAL A 196 -11.16 15.57 -3.30
CA VAL A 196 -10.41 16.56 -4.10
C VAL A 196 -11.00 16.71 -5.50
N GLU A 197 -11.45 15.61 -6.13
CA GLU A 197 -12.16 15.63 -7.41
C GLU A 197 -13.46 16.46 -7.31
N ALA A 198 -14.24 16.28 -6.23
CA ALA A 198 -15.44 17.06 -5.93
C ALA A 198 -15.12 18.55 -5.66
N LYS A 199 -14.07 18.84 -4.87
CA LYS A 199 -13.58 20.20 -4.60
C LYS A 199 -13.31 20.99 -5.89
N GLU A 200 -12.62 20.35 -6.84
CA GLU A 200 -12.20 20.95 -8.10
C GLU A 200 -13.29 20.91 -9.20
N GLY A 201 -14.44 20.29 -8.92
CA GLY A 201 -15.54 20.17 -9.87
C GLY A 201 -15.22 19.29 -11.08
N VAL A 202 -14.30 18.33 -10.92
CA VAL A 202 -14.01 17.32 -11.95
C VAL A 202 -14.89 16.08 -11.74
N PRO A 203 -15.14 15.25 -12.77
CA PRO A 203 -15.94 14.04 -12.60
C PRO A 203 -15.36 13.15 -11.50
N VAL A 204 -16.14 12.92 -10.45
CA VAL A 204 -15.75 12.08 -9.31
C VAL A 204 -15.73 10.64 -9.77
N LYS A 205 -14.56 10.01 -9.70
CA LYS A 205 -14.42 8.60 -10.03
C LYS A 205 -15.01 7.75 -8.91
N GLN A 206 -15.44 6.54 -9.27
CA GLN A 206 -15.76 5.53 -8.26
C GLN A 206 -14.58 5.33 -7.31
N GLU A 207 -14.88 5.11 -6.03
CA GLU A 207 -13.86 4.75 -5.05
C GLU A 207 -13.06 3.55 -5.54
N THR A 208 -11.80 3.48 -5.13
CA THR A 208 -11.00 2.28 -5.39
C THR A 208 -10.94 1.44 -4.14
N GLN A 209 -11.28 0.17 -4.27
CA GLN A 209 -11.19 -0.83 -3.21
C GLN A 209 -10.05 -1.79 -3.50
N THR A 210 -9.44 -2.33 -2.44
CA THR A 210 -8.42 -3.37 -2.57
C THR A 210 -9.04 -4.64 -3.17
N VAL A 211 -8.51 -5.09 -4.30
CA VAL A 211 -8.94 -6.34 -4.97
C VAL A 211 -7.95 -7.47 -4.68
N ALA A 212 -6.68 -7.13 -4.45
CA ALA A 212 -5.67 -8.07 -3.97
C ALA A 212 -4.59 -7.31 -3.19
N SER A 213 -4.10 -7.91 -2.12
CA SER A 213 -2.98 -7.38 -1.34
C SER A 213 -2.12 -8.52 -0.79
N ILE A 214 -0.80 -8.32 -0.76
CA ILE A 214 0.17 -9.21 -0.11
C ILE A 214 1.38 -8.41 0.37
N THR A 215 1.93 -8.75 1.53
CA THR A 215 3.20 -8.19 1.99
C THR A 215 4.38 -8.81 1.25
N ILE A 216 5.47 -8.06 1.06
CA ILE A 216 6.72 -8.60 0.47
C ILE A 216 7.21 -9.82 1.27
N GLN A 217 7.08 -9.75 2.60
CA GLN A 217 7.41 -10.82 3.52
C GLN A 217 6.69 -12.12 3.16
N ASN A 218 5.35 -12.11 3.15
CA ASN A 218 4.56 -13.29 2.86
C ASN A 218 4.69 -13.73 1.40
N PHE A 219 4.89 -12.79 0.47
CA PHE A 219 5.16 -13.12 -0.93
C PHE A 219 6.41 -14.00 -1.09
N PHE A 220 7.53 -13.62 -0.47
CA PHE A 220 8.77 -14.40 -0.56
C PHE A 220 8.73 -15.70 0.26
N LYS A 221 7.92 -15.78 1.33
CA LYS A 221 7.70 -17.03 2.08
C LYS A 221 7.01 -18.12 1.24
N MET A 222 6.32 -17.77 0.15
CA MET A 222 5.70 -18.76 -0.73
C MET A 222 6.71 -19.56 -1.57
N TYR A 223 7.95 -19.09 -1.70
CA TYR A 223 8.97 -19.78 -2.47
C TYR A 223 9.45 -21.02 -1.70
N LYS A 224 9.52 -22.18 -2.39
CA LYS A 224 10.03 -23.43 -1.80
C LYS A 224 11.50 -23.33 -1.36
N SER A 225 12.26 -22.45 -2.01
CA SER A 225 13.66 -22.18 -1.69
C SER A 225 13.91 -20.70 -1.86
N LEU A 226 14.50 -20.07 -0.85
CA LEU A 226 14.80 -18.65 -0.82
C LEU A 226 16.27 -18.46 -0.46
N ALA A 227 16.97 -17.65 -1.25
CA ALA A 227 18.36 -17.25 -1.01
C ALA A 227 18.54 -15.79 -1.47
N GLY A 228 19.54 -15.11 -0.93
CA GLY A 228 19.83 -13.73 -1.26
C GLY A 228 21.29 -13.38 -1.08
N MET A 229 21.73 -12.34 -1.77
CA MET A 229 23.09 -11.79 -1.68
C MET A 229 23.04 -10.29 -1.47
N THR A 230 23.91 -9.78 -0.60
CA THR A 230 24.09 -8.35 -0.36
C THR A 230 25.39 -8.13 0.42
N GLY A 231 26.03 -6.97 0.22
CA GLY A 231 27.26 -6.62 0.96
C GLY A 231 27.02 -6.21 2.42
N THR A 232 25.76 -6.08 2.87
CA THR A 232 25.43 -5.50 4.18
C THR A 232 24.23 -6.21 4.83
N ALA A 233 24.21 -7.55 4.89
CA ALA A 233 23.12 -8.31 5.53
C ALA A 233 23.30 -8.49 7.05
N ASP A 234 24.54 -8.47 7.54
CA ASP A 234 24.90 -8.89 8.89
C ASP A 234 24.16 -8.14 10.00
N THR A 235 23.88 -6.85 9.80
CA THR A 235 23.14 -6.03 10.78
C THR A 235 21.70 -6.51 10.98
N GLU A 236 21.08 -7.12 9.97
CA GLU A 236 19.69 -7.57 9.98
C GLU A 236 19.57 -9.10 10.08
N ALA A 237 20.65 -9.80 10.45
CA ALA A 237 20.70 -11.26 10.45
C ALA A 237 19.58 -11.90 11.30
N GLN A 238 19.29 -11.31 12.46
CA GLN A 238 18.20 -11.77 13.32
C GLN A 238 16.83 -11.62 12.64
N GLU A 239 16.56 -10.48 11.99
CA GLU A 239 15.29 -10.25 11.28
C GLU A 239 15.14 -11.22 10.09
N PHE A 240 16.22 -11.49 9.36
CA PHE A 240 16.21 -12.50 8.28
C PHE A 240 15.88 -13.90 8.78
N HIS A 241 16.45 -14.30 9.92
CA HIS A 241 16.16 -15.60 10.51
C HIS A 241 14.74 -15.68 11.09
N ASP A 242 14.29 -14.63 11.80
CA ASP A 242 12.98 -14.62 12.45
C ASP A 242 11.84 -14.65 11.43
N ILE A 243 11.92 -13.83 10.38
CA ILE A 243 10.86 -13.69 9.38
C ILE A 243 10.98 -14.75 8.28
N TYR A 244 12.17 -14.97 7.71
CA TYR A 244 12.36 -15.76 6.49
C TYR A 244 13.08 -17.09 6.72
N LYS A 245 13.55 -17.37 7.94
CA LYS A 245 14.41 -18.52 8.25
C LYS A 245 15.67 -18.55 7.38
N LEU A 246 16.20 -17.37 7.07
CA LEU A 246 17.43 -17.20 6.31
C LEU A 246 18.59 -16.91 7.26
N ASP A 247 19.59 -17.77 7.24
CA ASP A 247 20.84 -17.52 7.94
C ASP A 247 21.75 -16.60 7.11
N VAL A 248 22.42 -15.68 7.78
CA VAL A 248 23.37 -14.75 7.13
C VAL A 248 24.79 -15.26 7.33
N VAL A 249 25.49 -15.49 6.23
CA VAL A 249 26.90 -15.90 6.22
C VAL A 249 27.73 -14.79 5.59
N THR A 250 28.67 -14.23 6.37
CA THR A 250 29.62 -13.23 5.88
C THR A 250 30.75 -13.91 5.13
N ILE A 251 30.76 -13.77 3.80
CA ILE A 251 31.82 -14.31 2.94
C ILE A 251 33.05 -13.40 3.05
N PRO A 252 34.26 -13.95 3.30
CA PRO A 252 35.50 -13.17 3.28
C PRO A 252 35.71 -12.45 1.95
N THR A 253 36.25 -11.24 1.99
CA THR A 253 36.59 -10.50 0.77
C THR A 253 37.74 -11.19 0.04
N ASN A 254 37.74 -11.09 -1.30
CA ASN A 254 38.81 -11.63 -2.14
C ASN A 254 40.19 -11.02 -1.81
N VAL A 255 40.20 -9.72 -1.49
CA VAL A 255 41.37 -8.95 -1.07
C VAL A 255 41.02 -8.18 0.20
N ALA A 256 42.02 -7.92 1.06
CA ALA A 256 41.83 -7.14 2.27
C ALA A 256 41.39 -5.70 1.94
N VAL A 257 40.40 -5.19 2.69
CA VAL A 257 39.91 -3.82 2.54
C VAL A 257 40.89 -2.85 3.21
N VAL A 258 41.41 -1.89 2.46
CA VAL A 258 42.36 -0.86 2.92
C VAL A 258 41.77 0.56 2.83
N ARG A 259 40.44 0.67 2.82
CA ARG A 259 39.72 1.95 2.76
C ARG A 259 39.81 2.69 4.09
N ASP A 260 40.14 3.98 4.05
CA ASP A 260 40.13 4.86 5.21
C ASP A 260 38.71 5.41 5.47
N ASP A 261 38.04 4.93 6.51
CA ASP A 261 36.73 5.42 6.94
C ASP A 261 36.90 6.47 8.05
N TYR A 262 36.87 7.75 7.68
CA TYR A 262 37.01 8.87 8.61
C TYR A 262 35.75 9.06 9.48
N ASP A 263 35.96 9.67 10.64
CA ASP A 263 34.92 10.11 11.57
C ASP A 263 34.01 11.19 10.96
N ASP A 264 32.86 11.39 11.59
CA ASP A 264 31.83 12.32 11.13
C ASP A 264 32.18 13.76 11.51
N THR A 265 32.07 14.67 10.55
CA THR A 265 32.21 16.11 10.79
C THR A 265 30.85 16.71 11.13
N VAL A 266 30.69 17.20 12.36
CA VAL A 266 29.42 17.75 12.85
C VAL A 266 29.45 19.28 12.87
N TYR A 267 28.40 19.91 12.32
CA TYR A 267 28.20 21.36 12.25
C TYR A 267 26.94 21.79 13.00
N LEU A 268 26.92 23.05 13.47
CA LEU A 268 25.70 23.64 14.06
C LEU A 268 24.65 23.94 13.00
N THR A 269 25.06 24.54 11.88
CA THR A 269 24.17 25.00 10.81
C THR A 269 24.38 24.20 9.53
N ALA A 270 23.31 24.02 8.75
CA ALA A 270 23.41 23.39 7.44
C ALA A 270 24.27 24.22 6.48
N LYS A 271 24.25 25.56 6.60
CA LYS A 271 25.03 26.46 5.76
C LYS A 271 26.53 26.19 5.85
N ASP A 272 27.06 26.06 7.07
CA ASP A 272 28.49 25.81 7.30
C ASP A 272 28.88 24.40 6.82
N LYS A 273 28.00 23.41 7.05
CA LYS A 273 28.14 22.05 6.52
C LYS A 273 28.30 22.05 5.01
N TRP A 274 27.38 22.70 4.28
CA TRP A 274 27.41 22.75 2.82
C TRP A 274 28.63 23.49 2.28
N ALA A 275 29.06 24.56 2.94
CA ALA A 275 30.29 25.26 2.57
C ALA A 275 31.52 24.34 2.68
N ALA A 276 31.63 23.59 3.78
CA ALA A 276 32.72 22.65 4.01
C ALA A 276 32.74 21.47 3.01
N ILE A 277 31.57 20.90 2.69
CA ILE A 277 31.43 19.85 1.67
C ILE A 277 31.96 20.35 0.32
N VAL A 278 31.55 21.55 -0.10
CA VAL A 278 31.99 22.14 -1.38
C VAL A 278 33.49 22.39 -1.40
N ASP A 279 34.07 22.85 -0.29
CA ASP A 279 35.50 23.09 -0.18
C ASP A 279 36.32 21.79 -0.20
N GLU A 280 35.84 20.72 0.45
CA GLU A 280 36.49 19.40 0.38
C GLU A 280 36.43 18.79 -1.03
N ILE A 281 35.27 18.85 -1.70
CA ILE A 281 35.12 18.41 -3.09
C ILE A 281 36.13 19.14 -3.98
N ARG A 282 36.25 20.47 -3.81
CA ARG A 282 37.22 21.27 -4.56
C ARG A 282 38.66 20.80 -4.31
N ASN A 283 39.05 20.59 -3.06
CA ASN A 283 40.43 20.20 -2.73
C ASN A 283 40.84 18.87 -3.38
N PHE A 284 39.93 17.89 -3.42
CA PHE A 284 40.17 16.61 -4.09
C PHE A 284 40.08 16.72 -5.61
N HIS A 285 39.08 17.44 -6.13
CA HIS A 285 38.93 17.66 -7.56
C HIS A 285 40.15 18.40 -8.14
N ASP A 286 40.64 19.45 -7.48
CA ASP A 286 41.78 20.25 -7.95
C ASP A 286 43.06 19.38 -8.07
N THR A 287 43.28 18.43 -7.15
CA THR A 287 44.40 17.48 -7.22
C THR A 287 44.21 16.35 -8.24
N GLY A 288 42.98 16.10 -8.69
CA GLY A 288 42.62 15.08 -9.67
C GLY A 288 42.00 13.82 -9.07
N ARG A 289 41.75 13.78 -7.76
CA ARG A 289 41.15 12.62 -7.10
C ARG A 289 39.63 12.54 -7.39
N PRO A 290 39.09 11.38 -7.78
CA PRO A 290 37.66 11.23 -8.04
C PRO A 290 36.84 11.29 -6.74
N VAL A 291 35.66 11.91 -6.82
CA VAL A 291 34.75 12.13 -5.68
C VAL A 291 33.33 11.68 -6.01
N LEU A 292 32.76 10.87 -5.11
CA LEU A 292 31.34 10.50 -5.11
C LEU A 292 30.66 11.15 -3.90
N VAL A 293 29.62 11.93 -4.14
CA VAL A 293 28.83 12.60 -3.11
C VAL A 293 27.44 11.97 -3.04
N GLY A 294 27.09 11.41 -1.88
CA GLY A 294 25.77 10.86 -1.61
C GLY A 294 24.90 11.86 -0.84
N THR A 295 23.76 12.21 -1.41
CA THR A 295 22.73 13.10 -0.81
C THR A 295 21.43 12.35 -0.55
N THR A 296 20.60 12.78 0.38
CA THR A 296 19.33 12.11 0.75
C THR A 296 18.12 12.48 -0.13
N SER A 297 18.16 13.61 -0.83
CA SER A 297 17.07 14.09 -1.67
C SER A 297 17.55 14.75 -2.97
N VAL A 298 16.70 14.77 -3.99
CA VAL A 298 16.99 15.39 -5.30
C VAL A 298 17.24 16.89 -5.13
N GLU A 299 16.46 17.55 -4.28
CA GLU A 299 16.63 18.98 -3.98
C GLU A 299 18.02 19.30 -3.43
N LYS A 300 18.52 18.48 -2.51
CA LYS A 300 19.87 18.61 -1.94
C LYS A 300 20.95 18.37 -3.01
N SER A 301 20.75 17.39 -3.91
CA SER A 301 21.64 17.16 -5.05
C SER A 301 21.73 18.38 -5.98
N GLU A 302 20.58 18.95 -6.36
CA GLU A 302 20.49 20.13 -7.23
C GLU A 302 21.08 21.38 -6.57
N THR A 303 20.87 21.54 -5.26
CA THR A 303 21.45 22.64 -4.48
C THR A 303 22.98 22.55 -4.47
N LEU A 304 23.54 21.37 -4.18
CA LEU A 304 24.98 21.14 -4.22
C LEU A 304 25.54 21.37 -5.64
N SER A 305 24.85 20.91 -6.67
CA SER A 305 25.22 21.12 -8.07
C SER A 305 25.35 22.61 -8.42
N LYS A 306 24.37 23.43 -8.02
CA LYS A 306 24.41 24.90 -8.17
C LYS A 306 25.58 25.51 -7.41
N MET A 307 25.83 25.08 -6.18
CA MET A 307 26.93 25.60 -5.36
C MET A 307 28.30 25.29 -5.97
N LEU A 308 28.52 24.07 -6.46
CA LEU A 308 29.78 23.67 -7.10
C LEU A 308 30.04 24.47 -8.39
N THR A 309 28.99 24.67 -9.20
CA THR A 309 29.09 25.46 -10.43
C THR A 309 29.36 26.93 -10.13
N ALA A 310 28.58 27.54 -9.23
CA ALA A 310 28.65 28.96 -8.93
C ALA A 310 29.95 29.36 -8.21
N LYS A 311 30.43 28.54 -7.26
CA LYS A 311 31.59 28.87 -6.42
C LYS A 311 32.93 28.51 -7.07
N HIS A 312 33.01 27.37 -7.77
CA HIS A 312 34.28 26.80 -8.24
C HIS A 312 34.30 26.36 -9.72
N GLY A 313 33.19 26.47 -10.45
CA GLY A 313 33.11 26.07 -11.85
C GLY A 313 33.44 24.59 -12.08
N ILE A 314 33.15 23.72 -11.11
CA ILE A 314 33.48 22.29 -11.17
C ILE A 314 32.43 21.57 -12.02
N ARG A 315 32.89 20.88 -13.07
CA ARG A 315 32.03 19.98 -13.85
C ARG A 315 31.73 18.75 -13.01
N HIS A 316 30.46 18.38 -12.95
CA HIS A 316 29.98 17.26 -12.16
C HIS A 316 28.75 16.66 -12.82
N GLU A 317 28.46 15.41 -12.48
CA GLU A 317 27.31 14.66 -12.99
C GLU A 317 26.33 14.37 -11.85
N VAL A 318 25.02 14.56 -12.09
CA VAL A 318 23.97 14.35 -11.07
C VAL A 318 23.10 13.14 -11.45
N LEU A 319 23.00 12.18 -10.52
CA LEU A 319 22.23 10.95 -10.67
C LEU A 319 20.99 10.99 -9.77
N ASN A 320 19.82 11.11 -10.38
CA ASN A 320 18.54 11.31 -9.70
C ASN A 320 17.62 10.05 -9.69
N ALA A 321 18.15 8.86 -10.00
CA ALA A 321 17.43 7.56 -10.03
C ALA A 321 16.19 7.51 -10.96
N LYS A 322 16.28 8.13 -12.14
CA LYS A 322 15.18 8.26 -13.10
C LYS A 322 15.41 7.54 -14.43
N GLN A 323 16.67 7.32 -14.82
CA GLN A 323 17.02 6.71 -16.12
C GLN A 323 18.16 5.70 -15.94
N HIS A 324 17.84 4.46 -15.57
CA HIS A 324 18.82 3.47 -15.15
C HIS A 324 19.92 3.16 -16.20
N GLU A 325 19.60 3.07 -17.50
CA GLU A 325 20.59 2.78 -18.55
C GLU A 325 21.60 3.92 -18.73
N ARG A 326 21.13 5.17 -18.74
CA ARG A 326 22.01 6.34 -18.87
C ARG A 326 22.86 6.53 -17.61
N GLU A 327 22.30 6.25 -16.44
CA GLU A 327 22.98 6.34 -15.16
C GLU A 327 24.17 5.37 -15.07
N ALA A 328 24.06 4.14 -15.60
CA ALA A 328 25.15 3.17 -15.59
C ALA A 328 26.43 3.70 -16.29
N HIS A 329 26.28 4.29 -17.49
CA HIS A 329 27.41 4.87 -18.22
C HIS A 329 28.07 6.05 -17.51
N ILE A 330 27.29 6.83 -16.76
CA ILE A 330 27.82 7.94 -15.96
C ILE A 330 28.63 7.38 -14.78
N VAL A 331 28.15 6.31 -14.13
CA VAL A 331 28.83 5.65 -12.99
C VAL A 331 30.14 4.99 -13.39
N GLU A 332 30.23 4.40 -14.57
CA GLU A 332 31.49 3.82 -15.09
C GLU A 332 32.62 4.86 -15.20
N ASN A 333 32.27 6.12 -15.48
CA ASN A 333 33.23 7.22 -15.59
C ASN A 333 33.50 7.94 -14.26
N ALA A 334 32.84 7.55 -13.16
CA ALA A 334 32.97 8.20 -11.87
C ALA A 334 34.35 8.04 -11.22
N GLY A 335 35.11 7.01 -11.62
CA GLY A 335 36.45 6.72 -11.10
C GLY A 335 37.60 7.30 -11.93
N GLN A 336 37.30 8.20 -12.89
CA GLN A 336 38.29 8.84 -13.75
C GLN A 336 38.92 10.08 -13.10
N LEU A 337 40.03 10.55 -13.66
CA LEU A 337 40.77 11.72 -13.16
C LEU A 337 39.85 12.94 -12.98
N GLY A 338 39.79 13.46 -11.75
CA GLY A 338 39.03 14.66 -11.40
C GLY A 338 37.52 14.51 -11.51
N ALA A 339 36.97 13.31 -11.71
CA ALA A 339 35.53 13.12 -11.84
C ALA A 339 34.80 13.46 -10.52
N VAL A 340 33.70 14.22 -10.62
CA VAL A 340 32.82 14.53 -9.48
C VAL A 340 31.42 14.06 -9.82
N MET A 341 30.89 13.19 -8.97
CA MET A 341 29.56 12.60 -9.12
C MET A 341 28.71 12.90 -7.89
N ILE A 342 27.47 13.32 -8.12
CA ILE A 342 26.47 13.51 -7.07
C ILE A 342 25.38 12.46 -7.28
N ALA A 343 25.17 11.61 -6.30
CA ALA A 343 24.16 10.57 -6.31
C ALA A 343 23.07 10.86 -5.28
N THR A 344 21.82 10.92 -5.72
CA THR A 344 20.66 10.97 -4.83
C THR A 344 20.38 9.57 -4.27
N ASN A 345 20.32 9.45 -2.95
CA ASN A 345 20.22 8.22 -2.18
C ASN A 345 21.25 7.17 -2.64
N MET A 346 20.77 6.16 -3.35
CA MET A 346 21.57 5.06 -3.87
C MET A 346 21.49 4.97 -5.40
N ALA A 347 21.30 6.09 -6.10
CA ALA A 347 21.36 6.13 -7.56
C ALA A 347 22.69 5.54 -8.09
N GLY A 348 22.65 4.90 -9.26
CA GLY A 348 23.80 4.12 -9.76
C GLY A 348 24.05 2.81 -9.00
N ARG A 349 23.02 2.21 -8.41
CA ARG A 349 23.10 0.88 -7.78
C ARG A 349 23.30 -0.23 -8.80
N GLY A 350 24.18 -1.18 -8.48
CA GLY A 350 24.47 -2.33 -9.33
C GLY A 350 25.57 -2.10 -10.37
N THR A 351 26.06 -0.87 -10.52
CA THR A 351 27.24 -0.57 -11.37
C THR A 351 28.47 -0.31 -10.50
N ASP A 352 29.59 -0.89 -10.90
CA ASP A 352 30.86 -0.82 -10.20
C ASP A 352 31.68 0.39 -10.67
N ILE A 353 32.15 1.21 -9.72
CA ILE A 353 33.03 2.33 -10.03
C ILE A 353 34.46 1.80 -10.08
N LYS A 354 35.05 1.76 -11.27
CA LYS A 354 36.44 1.34 -11.49
C LYS A 354 37.36 2.55 -11.54
N LEU A 355 38.51 2.46 -10.89
CA LEU A 355 39.51 3.52 -10.88
C LEU A 355 40.27 3.53 -12.22
N GLY A 356 40.38 4.72 -12.83
CA GLY A 356 41.09 4.92 -14.09
C GLY A 356 42.60 5.09 -13.91
N SER A 357 43.35 4.75 -14.96
CA SER A 357 44.74 5.16 -15.15
C SER A 357 44.82 6.30 -16.15
N PHE A 358 45.85 7.13 -16.05
CA PHE A 358 46.03 8.28 -16.93
C PHE A 358 47.52 8.60 -17.10
N PRO A 359 47.92 9.15 -18.26
CA PRO A 359 49.30 9.55 -18.50
C PRO A 359 49.58 10.92 -17.88
N ARG A 360 50.86 11.24 -17.66
CA ARG A 360 51.30 12.48 -16.98
C ARG A 360 50.81 13.76 -17.68
N GLU A 361 50.70 13.74 -19.00
CA GLU A 361 50.18 14.84 -19.81
C GLU A 361 48.75 15.21 -19.41
N THR A 362 47.92 14.20 -19.14
CA THR A 362 46.52 14.40 -18.76
C THR A 362 46.41 14.98 -17.34
N LEU A 363 47.29 14.52 -16.44
CA LEU A 363 47.38 15.06 -15.08
C LEU A 363 47.84 16.52 -15.07
N LEU A 364 48.86 16.84 -15.87
CA LEU A 364 49.35 18.21 -16.01
C LEU A 364 48.29 19.14 -16.61
N ASP A 365 47.62 18.72 -17.67
CA ASP A 365 46.52 19.49 -18.28
C ASP A 365 45.39 19.73 -17.28
N HIS A 366 45.05 18.72 -16.44
CA HIS A 366 44.11 18.91 -15.34
C HIS A 366 44.58 20.00 -14.37
N TRP A 367 45.80 19.92 -13.86
CA TRP A 367 46.35 20.92 -12.93
C TRP A 367 46.45 22.34 -13.52
N LEU A 368 46.77 22.45 -14.81
CA LEU A 368 46.80 23.71 -15.55
C LEU A 368 45.39 24.32 -15.68
N ARG A 369 44.39 23.51 -16.04
CA ARG A 369 42.98 23.95 -16.13
C ARG A 369 42.42 24.38 -14.78
N ARG A 370 42.83 23.71 -13.70
CA ARG A 370 42.46 24.08 -12.32
C ARG A 370 43.24 25.28 -11.78
N GLY A 371 44.28 25.72 -12.50
CA GLY A 371 45.07 26.89 -12.15
C GLY A 371 46.01 26.69 -10.95
N ILE A 372 46.26 25.43 -10.56
CA ILE A 372 47.17 25.09 -9.45
C ILE A 372 48.62 24.90 -9.94
N ALA A 373 48.82 24.56 -11.22
CA ALA A 373 50.14 24.51 -11.86
C ALA A 373 50.43 25.77 -12.69
N PRO A 374 51.69 26.25 -12.75
CA PRO A 374 52.09 27.29 -13.69
C PRO A 374 52.30 26.72 -15.11
N ARG A 375 52.19 27.57 -16.14
CA ARG A 375 52.40 27.17 -17.55
C ARG A 375 53.84 26.75 -17.87
N GLU A 376 54.77 27.07 -16.99
CA GLU A 376 56.20 26.72 -17.10
C GLU A 376 56.48 25.26 -16.69
N LEU A 377 55.54 24.60 -16.01
CA LEU A 377 55.70 23.20 -15.60
C LEU A 377 55.58 22.27 -16.83
N THR A 378 56.60 21.45 -17.07
CA THR A 378 56.61 20.46 -18.15
C THR A 378 56.47 19.04 -17.61
N VAL A 379 56.20 18.07 -18.49
CA VAL A 379 55.92 16.67 -18.14
C VAL A 379 57.18 15.95 -17.64
N GLU A 380 58.35 16.43 -18.04
CA GLU A 380 59.67 15.91 -17.66
C GLU A 380 60.15 16.42 -16.30
N ALA A 381 59.42 17.34 -15.67
CA ALA A 381 59.78 17.87 -14.35
C ALA A 381 59.85 16.75 -13.29
N THR A 382 60.80 16.84 -12.38
CA THR A 382 60.88 15.96 -11.20
C THR A 382 59.78 16.30 -10.18
N ASP A 383 59.45 15.38 -9.27
CA ASP A 383 58.45 15.63 -8.22
C ASP A 383 58.79 16.83 -7.32
N GLU A 384 60.09 17.08 -7.09
CA GLU A 384 60.56 18.25 -6.34
C GLU A 384 60.27 19.55 -7.10
N GLN A 385 60.53 19.57 -8.40
CA GLN A 385 60.21 20.71 -9.27
C GLN A 385 58.70 20.95 -9.40
N VAL A 386 57.90 19.88 -9.52
CA VAL A 386 56.42 19.97 -9.52
C VAL A 386 55.95 20.65 -8.23
N ARG A 387 56.45 20.18 -7.08
CA ARG A 387 56.07 20.72 -5.78
C ARG A 387 56.45 22.19 -5.64
N GLU A 388 57.69 22.55 -5.99
CA GLU A 388 58.15 23.94 -5.91
C GLU A 388 57.30 24.86 -6.78
N LEU A 389 57.10 24.50 -8.05
CA LEU A 389 56.36 25.32 -9.01
C LEU A 389 54.88 25.45 -8.63
N VAL A 390 54.25 24.37 -8.16
CA VAL A 390 52.86 24.40 -7.68
C VAL A 390 52.74 25.24 -6.41
N PHE A 391 53.65 25.09 -5.45
CA PHE A 391 53.59 25.80 -4.17
C PHE A 391 53.79 27.30 -4.39
N ARG A 392 54.73 27.70 -5.24
CA ARG A 392 54.89 29.11 -5.67
C ARG A 392 53.65 29.65 -6.38
N LYS A 393 52.95 28.81 -7.15
CA LYS A 393 51.72 29.20 -7.84
C LYS A 393 50.54 29.44 -6.88
N VAL A 394 50.38 28.62 -5.84
CA VAL A 394 49.23 28.72 -4.91
C VAL A 394 49.48 29.66 -3.73
N ALA A 395 50.73 29.86 -3.31
CA ALA A 395 51.09 30.66 -2.15
C ALA A 395 50.56 32.10 -2.12
N PRO A 396 50.55 32.88 -3.23
CA PRO A 396 49.99 34.24 -3.19
C PRO A 396 48.52 34.27 -2.77
N LYS A 397 47.75 33.24 -3.17
CA LYS A 397 46.33 33.12 -2.84
C LYS A 397 46.12 32.58 -1.43
N GLU A 398 46.86 31.54 -1.03
CA GLU A 398 46.68 30.85 0.25
C GLU A 398 47.26 31.63 1.45
N LEU A 399 48.36 32.37 1.23
CA LEU A 399 49.04 33.15 2.27
C LEU A 399 48.72 34.66 2.21
N GLY A 400 48.05 35.12 1.15
CA GLY A 400 47.76 36.55 0.94
C GLY A 400 49.01 37.40 0.67
N LEU A 401 50.08 36.79 0.15
CA LEU A 401 51.35 37.45 -0.17
C LEU A 401 51.37 37.99 -1.60
N GLN A 402 52.14 39.05 -1.87
CA GLN A 402 52.34 39.48 -3.25
C GLN A 402 53.22 38.47 -4.00
N LYS A 403 52.97 38.30 -5.31
CA LYS A 403 53.72 37.36 -6.14
C LYS A 403 55.24 37.60 -6.09
N ARG A 404 55.67 38.86 -6.07
CA ARG A 404 57.10 39.24 -5.99
C ARG A 404 57.77 38.73 -4.72
N ASP A 405 57.06 38.74 -3.59
CA ASP A 405 57.59 38.29 -2.30
C ASP A 405 57.73 36.77 -2.28
N VAL A 406 56.75 36.06 -2.85
CA VAL A 406 56.78 34.59 -2.99
C VAL A 406 57.92 34.14 -3.91
N ASP A 407 58.14 34.84 -5.03
CA ASP A 407 59.22 34.51 -5.98
C ASP A 407 60.62 34.74 -5.36
N ALA A 408 60.76 35.67 -4.42
CA ALA A 408 62.01 35.96 -3.71
C ALA A 408 62.29 35.04 -2.50
N MET A 409 61.28 34.33 -1.97
CA MET A 409 61.44 33.42 -0.85
C MET A 409 62.18 32.12 -1.24
N ALA A 410 63.03 31.64 -0.32
CA ALA A 410 63.61 30.30 -0.41
C ALA A 410 62.49 29.24 -0.32
N PHE A 411 62.56 28.19 -1.15
CA PHE A 411 61.48 27.21 -1.24
C PHE A 411 61.17 26.52 0.10
N GLY A 412 62.19 26.18 0.90
CA GLY A 412 61.98 25.56 2.21
C GLY A 412 61.19 26.44 3.20
N GLU A 413 61.38 27.76 3.16
CA GLU A 413 60.61 28.70 3.99
C GLU A 413 59.17 28.83 3.49
N LEU A 414 58.98 28.87 2.18
CA LEU A 414 57.67 28.92 1.54
C LEU A 414 56.86 27.66 1.81
N GLU A 415 57.50 26.49 1.68
CA GLU A 415 56.90 25.18 1.96
C GLU A 415 56.45 25.10 3.42
N LEU A 416 57.28 25.51 4.39
CA LEU A 416 56.88 25.55 5.79
C LEU A 416 55.72 26.51 6.05
N ALA A 417 55.70 27.69 5.42
CA ALA A 417 54.61 28.65 5.58
C ALA A 417 53.27 28.08 5.07
N LEU A 418 53.28 27.45 3.89
CA LEU A 418 52.12 26.76 3.34
C LEU A 418 51.67 25.59 4.20
N LEU A 419 52.59 24.71 4.61
CA LEU A 419 52.27 23.55 5.46
C LEU A 419 51.66 24.00 6.79
N ARG A 420 52.18 25.06 7.41
CA ARG A 420 51.59 25.64 8.64
C ARG A 420 50.17 26.12 8.39
N LYS A 421 49.94 26.84 7.28
CA LYS A 421 48.61 27.36 6.94
C LYS A 421 47.59 26.25 6.68
N TRP A 422 47.99 25.22 5.94
CA TRP A 422 47.14 24.06 5.68
C TRP A 422 46.90 23.24 6.93
N THR A 423 47.91 23.04 7.77
CA THR A 423 47.76 22.36 9.07
C THR A 423 46.78 23.11 9.96
N GLU A 424 46.88 24.43 10.04
CA GLU A 424 45.94 25.28 10.79
C GLU A 424 44.50 25.17 10.24
N SER A 425 44.33 25.05 8.93
CA SER A 425 43.01 25.11 8.27
C SER A 425 42.31 23.75 8.18
N TYR A 426 43.07 22.66 8.09
CA TYR A 426 42.56 21.33 7.76
C TYR A 426 42.83 20.27 8.84
N THR A 427 43.53 20.63 9.93
CA THR A 427 43.78 19.72 11.04
C THR A 427 43.37 20.33 12.38
N TRP A 428 43.27 19.49 13.40
CA TRP A 428 42.99 19.90 14.78
C TRP A 428 44.26 20.14 15.61
N ALA A 429 45.41 20.33 14.97
CA ALA A 429 46.65 20.60 15.68
C ALA A 429 46.56 21.93 16.46
N ASP A 430 47.05 21.94 17.70
CA ASP A 430 47.09 23.16 18.51
C ASP A 430 47.89 24.24 17.78
N ALA A 431 47.25 25.39 17.53
CA ALA A 431 47.87 26.54 16.86
C ALA A 431 49.19 26.97 17.51
N LYS A 432 49.38 26.69 18.81
CA LYS A 432 50.65 26.96 19.52
C LYS A 432 51.76 25.97 19.19
N LYS A 433 51.40 24.74 18.80
CA LYS A 433 52.35 23.65 18.47
C LYS A 433 52.76 23.67 16.99
N ILE A 434 51.87 24.12 16.09
CA ILE A 434 52.11 24.20 14.64
C ILE A 434 53.45 24.87 14.26
N PRO A 435 53.86 26.01 14.87
CA PRO A 435 55.14 26.64 14.53
C PRO A 435 56.37 25.76 14.80
N SER A 436 56.28 24.86 15.78
CA SER A 436 57.38 23.96 16.20
C SER A 436 57.40 22.62 15.46
N MET A 437 56.37 22.31 14.67
CA MET A 437 56.30 21.07 13.90
C MET A 437 57.24 21.12 12.69
N SER A 438 57.89 19.99 12.42
CA SER A 438 58.63 19.76 11.18
C SER A 438 57.69 19.64 9.98
N ALA A 439 58.23 19.80 8.77
CA ALA A 439 57.47 19.63 7.54
C ALA A 439 56.80 18.24 7.44
N GLU A 440 57.50 17.18 7.84
CA GLU A 440 56.96 15.82 7.76
C GLU A 440 55.90 15.55 8.84
N GLU A 441 56.04 16.09 10.05
CA GLU A 441 54.98 16.02 11.08
C GLU A 441 53.70 16.72 10.61
N MET A 442 53.82 17.87 9.93
CA MET A 442 52.66 18.57 9.34
C MET A 442 52.03 17.78 8.20
N ARG A 443 52.83 17.19 7.31
CA ARG A 443 52.31 16.31 6.25
C ARG A 443 51.62 15.08 6.81
N SER A 444 52.19 14.43 7.83
CA SER A 444 51.59 13.28 8.50
C SER A 444 50.26 13.65 9.16
N ALA A 445 50.19 14.81 9.83
CA ALA A 445 48.94 15.31 10.41
C ALA A 445 47.87 15.58 9.34
N LEU A 446 48.26 16.13 8.18
CA LEU A 446 47.35 16.33 7.05
C LEU A 446 46.90 15.00 6.41
N ASP A 447 47.79 14.02 6.32
CA ASP A 447 47.48 12.67 5.81
C ASP A 447 46.50 11.92 6.74
N GLU A 448 46.72 11.98 8.06
CA GLU A 448 45.84 11.40 9.08
C GLU A 448 44.44 12.00 9.06
N GLN A 449 44.33 13.32 8.89
CA GLN A 449 43.03 13.99 8.79
C GLN A 449 42.38 13.78 7.42
N GLY A 450 43.17 13.65 6.36
CA GLY A 450 42.68 13.29 5.03
C GLY A 450 41.61 14.24 4.47
N ARG A 451 41.65 15.54 4.78
CA ARG A 451 40.77 16.60 4.22
C ARG A 451 41.41 17.35 3.05
N PHE A 452 42.73 17.28 2.95
CA PHE A 452 43.54 18.04 2.02
C PHE A 452 44.72 17.19 1.54
N ARG A 453 45.08 17.25 0.26
CA ARG A 453 46.10 16.38 -0.34
C ARG A 453 47.17 17.12 -1.16
N LEU A 454 47.04 18.43 -1.35
CA LEU A 454 47.99 19.20 -2.15
C LEU A 454 49.41 19.17 -1.57
N HIS A 455 49.55 18.92 -0.26
CA HIS A 455 50.84 18.82 0.44
C HIS A 455 51.70 17.63 -0.04
N ARG A 456 51.11 16.64 -0.73
CA ARG A 456 51.80 15.48 -1.33
C ARG A 456 51.73 15.50 -2.87
N ILE A 457 51.57 16.67 -3.49
CA ILE A 457 51.50 16.74 -4.96
C ILE A 457 52.79 16.22 -5.61
N GLY A 458 52.63 15.44 -6.67
CA GLY A 458 53.69 14.76 -7.42
C GLY A 458 53.10 13.90 -8.54
N TRP A 459 53.96 13.30 -9.37
CA TRP A 459 53.52 12.47 -10.48
C TRP A 459 52.94 11.15 -10.01
N VAL A 460 51.79 10.80 -10.58
CA VAL A 460 51.07 9.54 -10.33
C VAL A 460 50.44 9.06 -11.64
N GLU A 461 50.23 7.74 -11.75
CA GLU A 461 49.78 7.08 -12.99
C GLU A 461 48.33 6.58 -12.91
N SER A 462 47.70 6.66 -11.73
CA SER A 462 46.35 6.16 -11.51
C SER A 462 45.58 6.94 -10.44
N CYS A 463 44.25 6.85 -10.51
CA CYS A 463 43.36 7.38 -9.48
C CYS A 463 43.56 6.65 -8.14
N GLU A 464 43.98 5.38 -8.15
CA GLU A 464 44.30 4.64 -6.93
C GLU A 464 45.49 5.25 -6.19
N SER A 465 46.56 5.61 -6.92
CA SER A 465 47.74 6.29 -6.36
C SER A 465 47.43 7.68 -5.80
N LEU A 466 46.38 8.36 -6.31
CA LEU A 466 45.83 9.60 -5.74
C LEU A 466 45.05 9.40 -4.43
N GLY A 467 45.00 8.17 -3.91
CA GLY A 467 44.21 7.79 -2.73
C GLY A 467 42.85 7.18 -3.08
N GLY A 468 42.61 6.86 -4.36
CA GLY A 468 41.39 6.23 -4.85
C GLY A 468 40.13 7.08 -4.70
N LEU A 469 38.97 6.43 -4.83
CA LEU A 469 37.67 7.11 -4.77
C LEU A 469 37.42 7.69 -3.36
N HIS A 470 37.13 8.99 -3.30
CA HIS A 470 36.67 9.62 -2.07
C HIS A 470 35.13 9.68 -2.04
N VAL A 471 34.53 9.15 -0.98
CA VAL A 471 33.08 9.14 -0.79
C VAL A 471 32.67 10.13 0.29
N ILE A 472 31.81 11.06 -0.05
CA ILE A 472 31.24 12.06 0.86
C ILE A 472 29.76 11.75 1.08
N GLY A 473 29.38 11.43 2.31
CA GLY A 473 27.97 11.45 2.70
C GLY A 473 27.60 12.83 3.20
N THR A 474 26.63 13.51 2.58
CA THR A 474 26.25 14.87 3.00
C THR A 474 25.41 14.88 4.27
N GLU A 475 24.86 13.72 4.63
CA GLU A 475 24.01 13.44 5.78
C GLU A 475 24.07 11.95 6.12
N ARG A 476 23.57 11.58 7.30
CA ARG A 476 23.35 10.20 7.72
C ARG A 476 21.97 9.71 7.27
N HIS A 477 21.89 8.51 6.70
CA HIS A 477 20.62 7.90 6.34
C HIS A 477 19.89 7.35 7.58
N GLU A 478 18.61 6.98 7.40
CA GLU A 478 17.78 6.33 8.44
C GLU A 478 18.37 5.02 8.96
N SER A 479 19.24 4.37 8.18
CA SER A 479 19.89 3.12 8.55
C SER A 479 21.39 3.14 8.27
N ARG A 480 22.16 2.59 9.20
CA ARG A 480 23.62 2.41 9.09
C ARG A 480 23.99 1.53 7.91
N ARG A 481 23.11 0.59 7.55
CA ARG A 481 23.31 -0.31 6.41
C ARG A 481 23.42 0.45 5.08
N ILE A 482 22.62 1.51 4.91
CA ILE A 482 22.62 2.34 3.69
C ILE A 482 23.89 3.21 3.65
N ASP A 483 24.29 3.79 4.78
CA ASP A 483 25.56 4.52 4.89
C ASP A 483 26.76 3.63 4.52
N ASN A 484 26.78 2.39 5.03
CA ASN A 484 27.85 1.43 4.71
C ASN A 484 27.86 1.04 3.23
N GLN A 485 26.71 1.02 2.55
CA GLN A 485 26.67 0.79 1.10
C GLN A 485 27.25 1.96 0.32
N LEU A 486 27.04 3.20 0.78
CA LEU A 486 27.67 4.37 0.20
C LEU A 486 29.19 4.31 0.41
N ARG A 487 29.66 4.03 1.63
CA ARG A 487 31.10 3.80 1.91
C ARG A 487 31.68 2.69 1.03
N GLY A 488 30.94 1.58 0.88
CA GLY A 488 31.27 0.42 0.04
C GLY A 488 31.36 0.68 -1.47
N ARG A 489 31.08 1.90 -1.93
CA ARG A 489 31.40 2.31 -3.30
C ARG A 489 32.90 2.57 -3.51
N SER A 490 33.63 2.83 -2.42
CA SER A 490 35.08 3.01 -2.42
C SER A 490 35.81 1.79 -1.82
N GLY A 491 37.09 1.63 -2.19
CA GLY A 491 37.99 0.58 -1.69
C GLY A 491 37.61 -0.84 -2.11
N ARG A 492 37.21 -1.01 -3.37
CA ARG A 492 36.81 -2.31 -3.91
C ARG A 492 38.03 -3.10 -4.35
N GLN A 493 37.98 -4.44 -4.21
CA GLN A 493 39.11 -5.32 -4.57
C GLN A 493 40.47 -4.95 -3.93
N GLY A 494 40.46 -4.28 -2.78
CA GLY A 494 41.67 -3.84 -2.10
C GLY A 494 42.22 -2.50 -2.60
N ASP A 495 41.51 -1.80 -3.48
CA ASP A 495 41.86 -0.45 -3.92
C ASP A 495 41.98 0.47 -2.70
N ARG A 496 42.88 1.45 -2.80
CA ARG A 496 42.87 2.61 -1.90
C ARG A 496 41.55 3.38 -2.05
N GLY A 497 41.16 4.05 -0.98
CA GLY A 497 39.91 4.81 -0.98
C GLY A 497 39.67 5.45 0.38
N SER A 498 38.77 6.43 0.43
CA SER A 498 38.32 6.92 1.74
C SER A 498 36.87 7.36 1.75
N SER A 499 36.28 7.44 2.93
CA SER A 499 34.92 7.95 3.12
C SER A 499 34.80 8.88 4.32
N ARG A 500 33.95 9.89 4.23
CA ARG A 500 33.62 10.83 5.31
C ARG A 500 32.14 11.21 5.25
N PHE A 501 31.52 11.41 6.41
CA PHE A 501 30.15 11.93 6.49
C PHE A 501 30.14 13.31 7.15
N TYR A 502 29.24 14.14 6.65
CA TYR A 502 28.94 15.47 7.16
C TYR A 502 27.56 15.45 7.79
N VAL A 503 27.43 16.06 8.96
CA VAL A 503 26.16 16.11 9.71
C VAL A 503 25.95 17.51 10.25
N SER A 504 24.74 18.03 10.12
CA SER A 504 24.28 19.25 10.77
C SER A 504 23.23 18.91 11.84
N LEU A 505 23.14 19.72 12.89
CA LEU A 505 22.04 19.61 13.85
C LEU A 505 20.67 19.94 13.24
N GLU A 506 20.66 20.61 12.09
CA GLU A 506 19.46 20.94 11.30
C GLU A 506 19.06 19.82 10.33
N ASP A 507 19.85 18.75 10.19
CA ASP A 507 19.53 17.64 9.29
C ASP A 507 18.33 16.82 9.78
N ASP A 508 17.60 16.19 8.86
CA ASP A 508 16.35 15.45 9.13
C ASP A 508 16.51 14.38 10.22
N LEU A 509 17.62 13.63 10.20
CA LEU A 509 17.91 12.65 11.25
C LEU A 509 18.13 13.33 12.61
N MET A 510 18.82 14.48 12.64
CA MET A 510 19.18 15.14 13.89
C MET A 510 17.98 15.86 14.49
N THR A 511 17.11 16.48 13.69
CA THR A 511 15.89 17.15 14.20
C THR A 511 14.94 16.18 14.91
N LEU A 512 14.87 14.92 14.49
CA LEU A 512 14.09 13.87 15.14
C LEU A 512 14.55 13.54 16.58
N PHE A 513 15.81 13.85 16.95
CA PHE A 513 16.40 13.46 18.25
C PHE A 513 17.07 14.61 19.02
N ALA A 514 17.40 15.71 18.37
CA ALA A 514 18.01 16.90 18.96
C ALA A 514 16.93 17.71 19.68
N GLY A 515 16.50 17.20 20.84
CA GLY A 515 15.63 17.95 21.73
C GLY A 515 16.29 19.27 22.18
N PRO A 516 15.48 20.24 22.65
CA PRO A 516 15.94 21.57 23.08
C PRO A 516 16.95 21.55 24.26
N THR A 517 17.15 20.39 24.88
CA THR A 517 18.16 20.15 25.93
C THR A 517 19.54 19.90 25.34
N THR A 518 19.65 19.08 24.28
CA THR A 518 20.93 18.76 23.61
C THR A 518 21.53 20.01 22.97
N LEU A 519 20.69 20.81 22.30
CA LEU A 519 21.07 22.11 21.74
C LEU A 519 21.59 23.07 22.83
N ARG A 520 20.98 23.07 24.02
CA ARG A 520 21.37 23.91 25.16
C ARG A 520 22.72 23.52 25.78
N VAL A 521 23.04 22.23 25.76
CA VAL A 521 24.31 21.70 26.26
C VAL A 521 25.44 22.03 25.29
N LEU A 522 25.21 21.83 23.99
CA LEU A 522 26.19 22.17 22.94
C LEU A 522 26.46 23.69 22.87
N SER A 523 25.44 24.53 23.06
CA SER A 523 25.65 25.98 23.16
C SER A 523 26.43 26.39 24.41
N LYS A 524 26.26 25.70 25.55
CA LYS A 524 27.03 25.96 26.78
C LYS A 524 28.48 25.50 26.69
N LEU A 525 28.79 24.57 25.80
CA LEU A 525 30.15 24.11 25.50
C LEU A 525 30.94 25.11 24.62
N GLY A 526 30.32 26.21 24.18
CA GLY A 526 31.02 27.31 23.51
C GLY A 526 31.16 27.16 21.99
N MET A 527 30.44 26.23 21.36
CA MET A 527 30.42 26.01 19.91
C MET A 527 29.77 27.21 19.19
N LYS A 528 30.44 27.76 18.18
CA LYS A 528 29.95 28.91 17.38
C LYS A 528 29.65 28.50 15.94
N GLU A 529 28.88 29.31 15.23
CA GLU A 529 28.69 29.16 13.76
C GLU A 529 30.06 29.19 13.06
N GLY A 530 30.29 28.24 12.15
CA GLY A 530 31.57 27.98 11.49
C GLY A 530 32.45 26.91 12.15
N ASP A 531 32.23 26.55 13.42
CA ASP A 531 33.01 25.51 14.09
C ASP A 531 32.52 24.11 13.68
N ALA A 532 33.46 23.26 13.26
CA ALA A 532 33.22 21.82 13.10
C ALA A 532 33.66 21.09 14.36
N ILE A 533 32.94 20.04 14.74
CA ILE A 533 33.39 19.11 15.80
C ILE A 533 33.51 17.72 15.21
N GLU A 534 34.70 17.13 15.35
CA GLU A 534 34.93 15.70 15.23
C GLU A 534 35.24 15.17 16.64
N HIS A 535 34.28 14.45 17.24
CA HIS A 535 34.48 13.85 18.54
C HIS A 535 33.78 12.50 18.63
N PRO A 536 34.47 11.41 19.07
CA PRO A 536 33.89 10.06 19.11
C PRO A 536 32.57 9.95 19.88
N MET A 537 32.36 10.80 20.90
CA MET A 537 31.09 10.85 21.63
C MET A 537 29.90 11.28 20.76
N LEU A 538 30.09 12.24 19.85
CA LEU A 538 29.05 12.74 18.96
C LEU A 538 28.71 11.70 17.90
N SER A 539 29.73 11.08 17.28
CA SER A 539 29.53 9.97 16.34
C SER A 539 28.78 8.81 17.00
N ARG A 540 29.10 8.46 18.27
CA ARG A 540 28.33 7.48 19.05
C ARG A 540 26.89 7.92 19.32
N ALA A 541 26.64 9.21 19.55
CA ALA A 541 25.28 9.73 19.75
C ALA A 541 24.45 9.63 18.45
N ILE A 542 25.04 9.94 17.30
CA ILE A 542 24.43 9.80 15.97
C ILE A 542 24.10 8.33 15.69
N VAL A 543 25.01 7.40 15.97
CA VAL A 543 24.77 5.95 15.80
C VAL A 543 23.60 5.47 16.68
N ARG A 544 23.47 5.99 17.92
CA ARG A 544 22.31 5.69 18.77
C ARG A 544 21.00 6.23 18.20
N ALA A 545 21.01 7.42 17.60
CA ALA A 545 19.86 7.99 16.92
C ALA A 545 19.44 7.12 15.73
N GLN A 546 20.38 6.72 14.87
CA GLN A 546 20.11 5.81 13.75
C GLN A 546 19.52 4.48 14.22
N ARG A 547 20.09 3.84 15.25
CA ARG A 547 19.57 2.59 15.80
C ARG A 547 18.11 2.71 16.27
N LYS A 548 17.72 3.87 16.82
CA LYS A 548 16.34 4.13 17.25
C LYS A 548 15.39 4.33 16.07
N VAL A 549 15.85 4.92 14.96
CA VAL A 549 15.08 4.97 13.70
C VAL A 549 14.92 3.58 13.12
N GLU A 550 15.99 2.77 13.13
CA GLU A 550 15.96 1.39 12.68
C GLU A 550 14.97 0.55 13.50
N GLU A 551 14.96 0.70 14.83
CA GLU A 551 14.00 0.04 15.72
C GLU A 551 12.55 0.47 15.44
N ARG A 552 12.32 1.78 15.22
CA ARG A 552 10.99 2.29 14.80
C ARG A 552 10.57 1.66 13.47
N ASN A 553 11.47 1.63 12.49
CA ASN A 553 11.20 1.04 11.17
C ASN A 553 10.94 -0.47 11.26
N PHE A 554 11.69 -1.18 12.09
CA PHE A 554 11.47 -2.58 12.40
C PHE A 554 10.07 -2.80 13.00
N GLN A 555 9.67 -1.97 13.98
CA GLN A 555 8.34 -2.07 14.58
C GLN A 555 7.22 -1.82 13.57
N VAL A 556 7.39 -0.87 12.64
CA VAL A 556 6.42 -0.64 11.54
C VAL A 556 6.29 -1.88 10.67
N ARG A 557 7.40 -2.51 10.25
CA ARG A 557 7.37 -3.74 9.45
C ARG A 557 6.74 -4.89 10.19
N LYS A 558 7.08 -5.05 11.47
CA LYS A 558 6.51 -6.06 12.35
C LYS A 558 5.00 -5.89 12.46
N ASN A 559 4.53 -4.68 12.74
CA ASN A 559 3.09 -4.39 12.80
C ASN A 559 2.39 -4.74 11.48
N ILE A 560 2.94 -4.32 10.34
CA ILE A 560 2.37 -4.63 9.02
C ILE A 560 2.27 -6.13 8.79
N LEU A 561 3.33 -6.88 9.11
CA LEU A 561 3.35 -8.33 8.98
C LEU A 561 2.28 -8.97 9.88
N GLU A 562 2.13 -8.50 11.11
CA GLU A 562 1.20 -9.04 12.10
C GLU A 562 -0.28 -8.82 11.70
N TYR A 563 -0.62 -7.66 11.13
CA TYR A 563 -1.95 -7.45 10.55
C TYR A 563 -2.15 -8.34 9.31
N ASP A 564 -1.11 -8.48 8.48
CA ASP A 564 -1.17 -9.31 7.27
C ASP A 564 -1.24 -10.81 7.57
N GLU A 565 -0.79 -11.30 8.73
CA GLU A 565 -0.92 -12.71 9.12
C GLU A 565 -2.38 -13.19 9.17
N VAL A 566 -3.29 -12.33 9.65
CA VAL A 566 -4.73 -12.64 9.67
C VAL A 566 -5.25 -12.76 8.23
N MET A 567 -4.90 -11.78 7.38
CA MET A 567 -5.27 -11.78 5.97
C MET A 567 -4.63 -12.93 5.20
N GLU A 568 -3.41 -13.34 5.55
CA GLU A 568 -2.69 -14.44 4.91
C GLU A 568 -3.40 -15.76 5.12
N HIS A 569 -3.85 -16.04 6.34
CA HIS A 569 -4.64 -17.23 6.63
C HIS A 569 -5.92 -17.28 5.79
N GLN A 570 -6.64 -16.16 5.71
CA GLN A 570 -7.88 -16.04 4.93
C GLN A 570 -7.62 -16.16 3.42
N ARG A 571 -6.58 -15.48 2.91
CA ARG A 571 -6.15 -15.55 1.50
C ARG A 571 -5.76 -16.95 1.10
N ARG A 572 -5.01 -17.67 1.94
CA ARG A 572 -4.58 -19.04 1.64
C ARG A 572 -5.76 -19.99 1.46
N TYR A 573 -6.77 -19.86 2.32
CA TYR A 573 -8.02 -20.60 2.17
C TYR A 573 -8.73 -20.22 0.86
N TYR A 574 -9.00 -18.93 0.66
CA TYR A 574 -9.74 -18.44 -0.50
C TYR A 574 -9.05 -18.79 -1.83
N TYR A 575 -7.76 -18.47 -1.98
CA TYR A 575 -6.99 -18.78 -3.18
C TYR A 575 -6.84 -20.29 -3.41
N GLY A 576 -6.79 -21.09 -2.34
CA GLY A 576 -6.81 -22.55 -2.44
C GLY A 576 -8.10 -23.05 -3.10
N VAL A 577 -9.26 -22.59 -2.63
CA VAL A 577 -10.57 -22.92 -3.21
C VAL A 577 -10.67 -22.40 -4.64
N ARG A 578 -10.36 -21.11 -4.86
CA ARG A 578 -10.44 -20.45 -6.16
C ARG A 578 -9.55 -21.15 -7.20
N GLN A 579 -8.33 -21.54 -6.84
CA GLN A 579 -7.41 -22.21 -7.76
C GLN A 579 -7.95 -23.59 -8.19
N ARG A 580 -8.52 -24.37 -7.26
CA ARG A 580 -9.19 -25.64 -7.60
C ARG A 580 -10.33 -25.43 -8.59
N VAL A 581 -11.15 -24.40 -8.39
CA VAL A 581 -12.25 -24.06 -9.31
C VAL A 581 -11.72 -23.63 -10.69
N LEU A 582 -10.68 -22.80 -10.74
CA LEU A 582 -10.06 -22.38 -12.01
C LEU A 582 -9.48 -23.55 -12.80
N GLU A 583 -8.85 -24.49 -12.12
CA GLU A 583 -8.27 -25.70 -12.71
C GLU A 583 -9.31 -26.79 -13.01
N GLY A 584 -10.53 -26.65 -12.49
CA GLY A 584 -11.58 -27.66 -12.61
C GLY A 584 -11.34 -28.91 -11.76
N ARG A 585 -10.57 -28.80 -10.67
CA ARG A 585 -10.24 -29.92 -9.77
C ARG A 585 -11.32 -30.14 -8.72
N ASP A 586 -12.08 -31.23 -8.87
CA ASP A 586 -13.10 -31.68 -7.91
C ASP A 586 -14.06 -30.55 -7.50
N VAL A 587 -14.59 -29.84 -8.51
CA VAL A 587 -15.51 -28.71 -8.29
C VAL A 587 -16.85 -29.22 -7.76
N ARG A 588 -17.26 -30.43 -8.18
CA ARG A 588 -18.43 -31.12 -7.64
C ARG A 588 -18.28 -31.35 -6.13
N GLY A 589 -17.15 -31.91 -5.67
CA GLY A 589 -16.87 -32.12 -4.25
C GLY A 589 -16.96 -30.80 -3.48
N LEU A 590 -16.31 -29.74 -3.97
CA LEU A 590 -16.37 -28.41 -3.36
C LEU A 590 -17.80 -27.88 -3.20
N ILE A 591 -18.67 -28.06 -4.21
CA ILE A 591 -20.06 -27.63 -4.14
C ILE A 591 -20.82 -28.42 -3.07
N PHE A 592 -20.62 -29.74 -2.99
CA PHE A 592 -21.25 -30.55 -1.95
C PHE A 592 -20.75 -30.19 -0.56
N ASP A 593 -19.46 -29.89 -0.39
CA ASP A 593 -18.90 -29.39 0.87
C ASP A 593 -19.58 -28.06 1.28
N GLN A 594 -19.82 -27.15 0.31
CA GLN A 594 -20.55 -25.90 0.58
C GLN A 594 -22.01 -26.16 0.98
N ILE A 595 -22.70 -27.08 0.29
CA ILE A 595 -24.11 -27.43 0.55
C ILE A 595 -24.26 -28.09 1.92
N GLU A 596 -23.40 -29.06 2.23
CA GLU A 596 -23.41 -29.77 3.52
C GLU A 596 -23.13 -28.79 4.66
N SER A 597 -22.15 -27.91 4.49
CA SER A 597 -21.87 -26.83 5.46
C SER A 597 -23.06 -25.87 5.60
N ALA A 598 -23.69 -25.45 4.50
CA ALA A 598 -24.88 -24.59 4.54
C ALA A 598 -26.07 -25.25 5.24
N ALA A 599 -26.29 -26.54 4.98
CA ALA A 599 -27.33 -27.32 5.63
C ALA A 599 -27.05 -27.48 7.13
N SER A 600 -25.80 -27.73 7.51
CA SER A 600 -25.38 -27.76 8.92
C SER A 600 -25.60 -26.41 9.60
N ASP A 601 -25.11 -25.31 8.99
CA ASP A 601 -25.27 -23.95 9.50
C ASP A 601 -26.76 -23.60 9.71
N ALA A 602 -27.62 -23.98 8.75
CA ALA A 602 -29.07 -23.78 8.85
C ALA A 602 -29.71 -24.66 9.94
N VAL A 603 -29.36 -25.94 10.02
CA VAL A 603 -29.86 -26.85 11.05
C VAL A 603 -29.48 -26.37 12.44
N ASP A 604 -28.21 -25.98 12.62
CA ASP A 604 -27.72 -25.47 13.90
C ASP A 604 -28.41 -24.17 14.31
N LYS A 605 -28.66 -23.27 13.35
CA LYS A 605 -29.39 -22.03 13.59
C LYS A 605 -30.87 -22.29 13.94
N TYR A 606 -31.61 -22.95 13.06
CA TYR A 606 -33.07 -23.05 13.16
C TYR A 606 -33.54 -24.06 14.21
N LEU A 607 -32.74 -25.10 14.50
CA LEU A 607 -33.01 -26.07 15.57
C LEU A 607 -32.27 -25.74 16.87
N ASP A 608 -31.76 -24.51 17.00
CA ASP A 608 -31.22 -24.07 18.27
C ASP A 608 -32.31 -23.89 19.33
N ALA A 609 -31.96 -24.22 20.59
CA ALA A 609 -32.88 -24.03 21.71
C ALA A 609 -33.19 -22.55 21.95
N ASP A 610 -32.25 -21.66 21.60
CA ASP A 610 -32.37 -20.22 21.75
C ASP A 610 -32.87 -19.51 20.48
N TYR A 611 -33.10 -20.21 19.37
CA TYR A 611 -33.56 -19.60 18.11
C TYR A 611 -34.85 -18.79 18.27
N PHE A 612 -35.76 -19.27 19.12
CA PHE A 612 -36.95 -18.53 19.52
C PHE A 612 -36.60 -17.19 20.19
N ALA A 613 -35.67 -17.23 21.15
CA ALA A 613 -35.25 -16.05 21.90
C ALA A 613 -34.55 -15.03 21.00
N GLU A 614 -33.80 -15.48 19.99
CA GLU A 614 -33.18 -14.62 18.97
C GLU A 614 -34.25 -13.91 18.12
N CYS A 615 -35.24 -14.64 17.62
CA CYS A 615 -36.34 -14.07 16.84
C CYS A 615 -37.15 -13.03 17.63
N VAL A 616 -37.37 -13.27 18.94
CA VAL A 616 -38.05 -12.33 19.83
C VAL A 616 -37.20 -11.08 20.06
N ALA A 617 -35.89 -11.22 20.24
CA ALA A 617 -34.97 -10.09 20.39
C ALA A 617 -34.88 -9.24 19.11
N GLU A 618 -34.88 -9.87 17.93
CA GLU A 618 -34.92 -9.17 16.65
C GLU A 618 -36.27 -8.45 16.42
N PHE A 619 -37.38 -9.13 16.70
CA PHE A 619 -38.71 -8.53 16.65
C PHE A 619 -38.83 -7.31 17.59
N ALA A 620 -38.23 -7.39 18.78
CA ALA A 620 -38.17 -6.28 19.72
C ALA A 620 -37.39 -5.09 19.17
N ARG A 621 -36.24 -5.33 18.54
CA ARG A 621 -35.45 -4.29 17.88
C ARG A 621 -36.25 -3.60 16.78
N ASP A 622 -36.93 -4.36 15.92
CA ASP A 622 -37.68 -3.82 14.78
C ASP A 622 -38.94 -3.06 15.20
N ARG A 623 -39.69 -3.56 16.19
CA ARG A 623 -40.99 -3.00 16.59
C ARG A 623 -40.92 -1.99 17.70
N LEU A 624 -39.96 -2.13 18.61
CA LEU A 624 -39.83 -1.29 19.81
C LEU A 624 -38.52 -0.48 19.84
N GLY A 625 -37.56 -0.79 18.96
CA GLY A 625 -36.26 -0.09 18.93
C GLY A 625 -35.35 -0.41 20.12
N CYS A 626 -35.66 -1.46 20.91
CA CYS A 626 -34.91 -1.84 22.09
C CYS A 626 -34.03 -3.07 21.85
N SER A 627 -32.91 -3.16 22.56
CA SER A 627 -31.96 -4.27 22.43
C SER A 627 -31.91 -5.08 23.71
N VAL A 628 -32.59 -6.23 23.73
CA VAL A 628 -32.67 -7.09 24.90
C VAL A 628 -31.79 -8.32 24.74
N PRO A 629 -30.98 -8.71 25.75
CA PRO A 629 -30.17 -9.93 25.70
C PRO A 629 -31.03 -11.18 25.49
N VAL A 630 -30.62 -12.03 24.56
CA VAL A 630 -31.33 -13.26 24.13
C VAL A 630 -31.61 -14.18 25.31
N GLU A 631 -30.69 -14.26 26.27
CA GLU A 631 -30.79 -15.13 27.44
C GLU A 631 -32.02 -14.81 28.31
N ARG A 632 -32.53 -13.58 28.25
CA ARG A 632 -33.70 -13.18 29.04
C ARG A 632 -35.00 -13.78 28.55
N PHE A 633 -35.06 -14.24 27.29
CA PHE A 633 -36.27 -14.84 26.70
C PHE A 633 -36.30 -16.37 26.79
N ARG A 634 -35.25 -17.01 27.32
CA ARG A 634 -35.19 -18.47 27.47
C ARG A 634 -36.35 -18.99 28.33
N LYS A 635 -37.09 -19.98 27.79
CA LYS A 635 -38.17 -20.71 28.48
C LYS A 635 -39.34 -19.85 28.98
N ARG A 636 -39.57 -18.67 28.38
CA ARG A 636 -40.72 -17.81 28.70
C ARG A 636 -41.90 -18.10 27.78
N ASP A 637 -43.10 -17.91 28.29
CA ASP A 637 -44.31 -17.90 27.48
C ASP A 637 -44.55 -16.53 26.83
N ARG A 638 -45.65 -16.41 26.08
CA ARG A 638 -46.00 -15.19 25.35
C ARG A 638 -46.16 -13.98 26.25
N GLU A 639 -46.90 -14.15 27.34
CA GLU A 639 -47.31 -13.05 28.20
C GLU A 639 -46.11 -12.54 28.99
N ASP A 640 -45.24 -13.44 29.44
CA ASP A 640 -43.98 -13.10 30.10
C ASP A 640 -42.99 -12.41 29.16
N ALA A 641 -42.93 -12.82 27.89
CA ALA A 641 -42.09 -12.18 26.88
C ALA A 641 -42.59 -10.77 26.53
N GLU A 642 -43.90 -10.60 26.31
CA GLU A 642 -44.52 -9.30 26.02
C GLU A 642 -44.31 -8.31 27.18
N ALA A 643 -44.53 -8.75 28.42
CA ALA A 643 -44.35 -7.91 29.60
C ALA A 643 -42.89 -7.46 29.77
N LEU A 644 -41.93 -8.37 29.54
CA LEU A 644 -40.51 -8.05 29.58
C LEU A 644 -40.12 -7.06 28.48
N LEU A 645 -40.57 -7.26 27.25
CA LEU A 645 -40.27 -6.37 26.13
C LEU A 645 -40.75 -4.94 26.38
N ARG A 646 -41.98 -4.78 26.86
CA ARG A 646 -42.53 -3.47 27.19
C ARG A 646 -41.74 -2.79 28.30
N LYS A 647 -41.27 -3.56 29.28
CA LYS A 647 -40.44 -3.04 30.37
C LYS A 647 -39.08 -2.57 29.87
N GLU A 648 -38.34 -3.41 29.15
CA GLU A 648 -37.00 -3.06 28.64
C GLU A 648 -37.07 -1.91 27.64
N ALA A 649 -38.06 -1.89 26.75
CA ALA A 649 -38.25 -0.78 25.80
C ALA A 649 -38.50 0.55 26.51
N LEU A 650 -39.23 0.54 27.62
CA LEU A 650 -39.47 1.74 28.42
C LEU A 650 -38.20 2.18 29.17
N ASP A 651 -37.43 1.24 29.71
CA ASP A 651 -36.18 1.54 30.40
C ASP A 651 -35.11 2.08 29.43
N ASP A 652 -34.99 1.51 28.23
CA ASP A 652 -34.13 2.02 27.14
C ASP A 652 -34.57 3.42 26.69
N ALA A 653 -35.87 3.64 26.46
CA ALA A 653 -36.39 4.95 26.07
C ALA A 653 -36.13 6.00 27.15
N ARG A 654 -36.27 5.66 28.44
CA ARG A 654 -35.93 6.57 29.55
C ARG A 654 -34.46 6.95 29.56
N HIS A 655 -33.58 5.99 29.25
CA HIS A 655 -32.14 6.24 29.15
C HIS A 655 -31.83 7.15 27.95
N GLU A 656 -32.37 6.84 26.76
CA GLU A 656 -32.25 7.65 25.53
C GLU A 656 -32.71 9.09 25.78
N ILE A 657 -33.87 9.27 26.41
CA ILE A 657 -34.41 10.58 26.78
C ILE A 657 -33.47 11.32 27.74
N GLY A 658 -32.94 10.66 28.77
CA GLY A 658 -32.03 11.27 29.73
C GLY A 658 -30.75 11.80 29.09
N VAL A 659 -30.09 11.00 28.25
CA VAL A 659 -28.88 11.39 27.54
C VAL A 659 -29.17 12.50 26.54
N THR A 660 -30.20 12.33 25.72
CA THR A 660 -30.54 13.28 24.64
C THR A 660 -30.96 14.65 25.19
N ILE A 661 -31.73 14.67 26.29
CA ILE A 661 -32.04 15.93 26.98
C ILE A 661 -30.76 16.59 27.48
N GLY A 662 -29.82 15.83 28.05
CA GLY A 662 -28.55 16.37 28.51
C GLY A 662 -27.67 16.97 27.40
N GLU A 663 -27.78 16.46 26.18
CA GLU A 663 -27.07 16.98 25.01
C GLU A 663 -27.69 18.27 24.46
N TYR A 664 -29.03 18.33 24.34
CA TYR A 664 -29.72 19.52 23.82
C TYR A 664 -29.93 20.61 24.89
N ILE A 665 -30.09 20.22 26.15
CA ILE A 665 -30.34 21.08 27.31
C ILE A 665 -29.48 20.60 28.49
N PRO A 666 -28.19 20.94 28.52
CA PRO A 666 -27.33 20.64 29.67
C PRO A 666 -27.87 21.33 30.94
N GLU A 667 -27.80 20.65 32.11
CA GLU A 667 -28.40 21.13 33.36
C GLU A 667 -27.93 22.53 33.78
N ASP A 668 -26.67 22.87 33.47
CA ASP A 668 -26.02 24.13 33.85
C ASP A 668 -25.89 25.15 32.68
N ALA A 669 -26.46 24.87 31.51
CA ALA A 669 -26.30 25.73 30.33
C ALA A 669 -27.21 26.97 30.36
N PRO A 670 -26.69 28.18 30.02
CA PRO A 670 -27.49 29.40 29.89
C PRO A 670 -28.56 29.27 28.79
N GLU A 671 -29.63 30.06 28.88
CA GLU A 671 -30.79 29.96 27.97
C GLU A 671 -30.44 30.08 26.47
N SER A 672 -29.35 30.75 26.13
CA SER A 672 -28.85 30.91 24.76
C SER A 672 -28.18 29.66 24.17
N GLU A 673 -27.75 28.72 25.01
CA GLU A 673 -27.05 27.49 24.60
C GLU A 673 -27.97 26.27 24.53
N ARG A 674 -29.23 26.42 24.98
CA ARG A 674 -30.24 25.36 24.93
C ARG A 674 -30.82 25.26 23.53
N ASP A 675 -30.63 24.12 22.88
CA ASP A 675 -31.20 23.85 21.56
C ASP A 675 -32.60 23.25 21.67
N THR A 676 -33.57 24.11 22.01
CA THR A 676 -34.99 23.74 22.12
C THR A 676 -35.61 23.35 20.78
N LYS A 677 -35.07 23.86 19.66
CA LYS A 677 -35.51 23.51 18.31
C LYS A 677 -35.07 22.10 17.92
N GLY A 678 -33.81 21.76 18.19
CA GLY A 678 -33.27 20.42 18.02
C GLY A 678 -34.02 19.41 18.87
N LEU A 679 -34.23 19.70 20.17
CA LEU A 679 -34.97 18.83 21.07
C LEU A 679 -36.42 18.62 20.61
N ARG A 680 -37.12 19.68 20.16
CA ARG A 680 -38.47 19.60 19.61
C ARG A 680 -38.51 18.73 18.35
N ALA A 681 -37.59 18.96 17.41
CA ALA A 681 -37.52 18.20 16.17
C ALA A 681 -37.24 16.71 16.42
N TRP A 682 -36.35 16.41 17.37
CA TRP A 682 -36.08 15.05 17.81
C TRP A 682 -37.29 14.40 18.49
N ALA A 683 -37.94 15.08 19.44
CA ALA A 683 -39.14 14.59 20.13
C ALA A 683 -40.29 14.29 19.16
N LEU A 684 -40.50 15.17 18.17
CA LEU A 684 -41.50 15.01 17.13
C LEU A 684 -41.15 13.84 16.18
N SER A 685 -39.87 13.66 15.87
CA SER A 685 -39.43 12.55 15.03
C SER A 685 -39.58 11.20 15.73
N ARG A 686 -39.09 11.09 16.97
CA ARG A 686 -38.93 9.86 17.74
C ARG A 686 -40.21 9.38 18.42
N PHE A 687 -40.89 10.30 19.14
CA PHE A 687 -42.07 10.00 19.96
C PHE A 687 -43.37 10.56 19.37
N LYS A 688 -43.31 11.27 18.23
CA LYS A 688 -44.45 11.91 17.57
C LYS A 688 -45.17 12.94 18.46
N VAL A 689 -44.45 13.52 19.43
CA VAL A 689 -44.98 14.55 20.32
C VAL A 689 -44.39 15.90 19.95
N ASP A 690 -45.27 16.87 19.70
CA ASP A 690 -44.88 18.25 19.48
C ASP A 690 -44.82 19.00 20.81
N LEU A 691 -43.63 19.33 21.27
CA LEU A 691 -43.41 20.18 22.44
C LEU A 691 -43.18 21.62 21.96
N GLU A 692 -44.13 22.51 22.22
CA GLU A 692 -44.01 23.91 21.82
C GLU A 692 -42.75 24.56 22.40
N GLU A 693 -41.98 25.26 21.56
CA GLU A 693 -40.70 25.88 21.92
C GLU A 693 -40.83 26.88 23.09
N ALA A 694 -41.93 27.64 23.12
CA ALA A 694 -42.24 28.58 24.20
C ALA A 694 -42.52 27.89 25.56
N SER A 695 -42.93 26.62 25.52
CA SER A 695 -43.19 25.80 26.70
C SER A 695 -41.92 25.10 27.17
N LEU A 696 -41.07 24.62 26.24
CA LEU A 696 -39.76 24.03 26.55
C LEU A 696 -38.84 24.99 27.30
N LEU A 697 -38.88 26.30 26.99
CA LEU A 697 -38.11 27.33 27.70
C LEU A 697 -38.55 27.54 29.16
N LYS A 698 -39.81 27.21 29.49
CA LYS A 698 -40.40 27.42 30.82
C LYS A 698 -40.41 26.15 31.68
N MET A 699 -40.12 25.01 31.08
CA MET A 699 -40.12 23.71 31.74
C MET A 699 -38.73 23.40 32.30
N THR A 700 -38.71 22.77 33.47
CA THR A 700 -37.48 22.17 34.02
C THR A 700 -37.11 20.91 33.24
N THR A 701 -35.82 20.55 33.23
CA THR A 701 -35.30 19.31 32.61
C THR A 701 -36.10 18.08 33.07
N ARG A 702 -36.47 18.04 34.36
CA ARG A 702 -37.31 16.99 34.95
C ARG A 702 -38.74 16.95 34.39
N GLN A 703 -39.35 18.11 34.14
CA GLN A 703 -40.68 18.20 33.53
C GLN A 703 -40.66 17.77 32.06
N ILE A 704 -39.62 18.15 31.32
CA ILE A 704 -39.41 17.72 29.93
C ILE A 704 -39.19 16.20 29.87
N GLN A 705 -38.32 15.68 30.73
CA GLN A 705 -38.09 14.24 30.87
C GLN A 705 -39.38 13.48 31.21
N THR A 706 -40.21 14.02 32.11
CA THR A 706 -41.49 13.42 32.48
C THR A 706 -42.44 13.37 31.27
N ALA A 707 -42.63 14.48 30.57
CA ALA A 707 -43.51 14.56 29.41
C ALA A 707 -43.07 13.61 28.27
N LEU A 708 -41.77 13.52 28.00
CA LEU A 708 -41.22 12.60 27.01
C LEU A 708 -41.30 11.14 27.46
N THR A 709 -41.14 10.86 28.76
CA THR A 709 -41.27 9.51 29.31
C THR A 709 -42.72 9.03 29.23
N GLU A 710 -43.70 9.90 29.50
CA GLU A 710 -45.13 9.60 29.34
C GLU A 710 -45.49 9.33 27.87
N ALA A 711 -44.91 10.10 26.94
CA ALA A 711 -45.07 9.89 25.51
C ALA A 711 -44.46 8.55 25.05
N ALA A 712 -43.25 8.24 25.51
CA ALA A 712 -42.59 6.95 25.26
C ALA A 712 -43.41 5.79 25.83
N GLU A 713 -43.97 5.94 27.04
CA GLU A 713 -44.82 4.92 27.65
C GLU A 713 -46.11 4.70 26.84
N ALA A 714 -46.74 5.77 26.35
CA ALA A 714 -47.92 5.67 25.49
C ALA A 714 -47.59 4.96 24.16
N GLN A 715 -46.45 5.26 23.55
CA GLN A 715 -46.00 4.61 22.32
C GLN A 715 -45.66 3.12 22.53
N VAL A 716 -44.91 2.79 23.58
CA VAL A 716 -44.56 1.41 23.93
C VAL A 716 -45.81 0.61 24.30
N ARG A 717 -46.78 1.21 25.00
CA ARG A 717 -48.05 0.55 25.33
C ARG A 717 -48.93 0.34 24.09
N GLY A 718 -48.97 1.32 23.19
CA GLY A 718 -49.71 1.28 21.93
C GLY A 718 -49.10 0.39 20.84
N ALA A 719 -47.85 -0.06 21.01
CA ALA A 719 -47.19 -0.95 20.06
C ALA A 719 -47.90 -2.30 19.95
N ASP A 720 -48.17 -2.72 18.71
CA ASP A 720 -48.75 -4.02 18.38
C ASP A 720 -47.67 -5.11 18.46
N LEU A 721 -47.79 -5.97 19.48
CA LEU A 721 -46.92 -7.12 19.71
C LEU A 721 -47.59 -8.45 19.35
N SER A 722 -48.76 -8.41 18.70
CA SER A 722 -49.52 -9.62 18.34
C SER A 722 -48.73 -10.60 17.45
N GLY A 723 -47.74 -10.09 16.71
CA GLY A 723 -46.81 -10.86 15.89
C GLY A 723 -45.92 -11.84 16.68
N LEU A 724 -45.76 -11.70 18.00
CA LEU A 724 -44.96 -12.63 18.80
C LEU A 724 -45.52 -14.05 18.83
N GLY A 725 -46.84 -14.19 18.67
CA GLY A 725 -47.51 -15.49 18.64
C GLY A 725 -47.01 -16.42 17.53
N GLN A 726 -46.47 -15.86 16.43
CA GLN A 726 -45.97 -16.66 15.31
C GLN A 726 -44.72 -17.47 15.67
N TYR A 727 -43.93 -17.01 16.64
CA TYR A 727 -42.68 -17.66 17.07
C TYR A 727 -42.91 -18.74 18.13
N LEU A 728 -44.09 -18.78 18.75
CA LEU A 728 -44.46 -19.71 19.84
C LEU A 728 -45.14 -20.99 19.34
N VAL A 729 -45.21 -21.18 18.03
CA VAL A 729 -45.80 -22.37 17.41
C VAL A 729 -44.90 -23.58 17.69
N ALA A 730 -45.51 -24.71 18.04
CA ALA A 730 -44.76 -25.96 18.21
C ALA A 730 -44.00 -26.29 16.91
N ASN A 731 -42.72 -26.68 17.03
CA ASN A 731 -41.83 -26.95 15.92
C ASN A 731 -41.58 -25.75 14.97
N TYR A 732 -41.70 -24.51 15.46
CA TYR A 732 -41.42 -23.30 14.66
C TYR A 732 -40.07 -23.34 13.95
N GLY A 733 -39.00 -23.73 14.66
CA GLY A 733 -37.67 -23.92 14.07
C GLY A 733 -37.65 -24.91 12.89
N ALA A 734 -38.38 -26.03 12.99
CA ALA A 734 -38.49 -26.99 11.89
C ALA A 734 -39.30 -26.44 10.70
N GLN A 735 -40.29 -25.57 10.95
CA GLN A 735 -41.03 -24.89 9.89
C GLN A 735 -40.15 -23.88 9.15
N GLU A 736 -39.35 -23.08 9.87
CA GLU A 736 -38.41 -22.15 9.25
C GLU A 736 -37.28 -22.86 8.50
N LEU A 737 -36.76 -23.97 9.06
CA LEU A 737 -35.81 -24.81 8.33
C LEU A 737 -36.43 -25.42 7.06
N SER A 738 -37.68 -25.88 7.10
CA SER A 738 -38.40 -26.35 5.92
C SER A 738 -38.54 -25.26 4.85
N LYS A 739 -38.88 -24.02 5.26
CA LYS A 739 -38.90 -22.86 4.37
C LYS A 739 -37.54 -22.56 3.79
N TRP A 740 -36.48 -22.62 4.60
CA TRP A 740 -35.11 -22.43 4.14
C TRP A 740 -34.70 -23.49 3.11
N VAL A 741 -34.97 -24.77 3.36
CA VAL A 741 -34.71 -25.88 2.42
C VAL A 741 -35.44 -25.64 1.09
N LYS A 742 -36.70 -25.20 1.13
CA LYS A 742 -37.47 -24.87 -0.07
C LYS A 742 -36.90 -23.66 -0.82
N ASN A 743 -36.63 -22.58 -0.09
CA ASN A 743 -36.19 -21.33 -0.70
C ASN A 743 -34.76 -21.43 -1.22
N THR A 744 -33.85 -22.03 -0.47
CA THR A 744 -32.43 -22.13 -0.81
C THR A 744 -32.18 -23.31 -1.73
N LEU A 745 -32.57 -24.53 -1.34
CA LEU A 745 -32.24 -25.75 -2.08
C LEU A 745 -33.28 -26.12 -3.15
N GLY A 746 -34.46 -25.51 -3.13
CA GLY A 746 -35.56 -25.85 -4.06
C GLY A 746 -36.22 -27.19 -3.74
N LEU A 747 -36.08 -27.70 -2.51
CA LEU A 747 -36.61 -29.00 -2.06
C LEU A 747 -37.78 -28.81 -1.11
N GLU A 748 -38.78 -29.69 -1.19
CA GLU A 748 -39.90 -29.69 -0.24
C GLU A 748 -39.70 -30.80 0.80
N ILE A 749 -39.41 -30.41 2.04
CA ILE A 749 -39.31 -31.32 3.19
C ILE A 749 -40.33 -30.87 4.23
N ALA A 750 -41.25 -31.76 4.59
CA ALA A 750 -42.29 -31.47 5.58
C ALA A 750 -41.67 -31.26 6.98
N PRO A 751 -42.11 -30.24 7.77
CA PRO A 751 -41.58 -29.99 9.11
C PRO A 751 -41.66 -31.20 10.04
N GLU A 752 -42.67 -32.06 9.88
CA GLU A 752 -42.86 -33.28 10.67
C GLU A 752 -41.72 -34.28 10.44
N ARG A 753 -41.16 -34.33 9.22
CA ARG A 753 -39.99 -35.18 8.92
C ARG A 753 -38.73 -34.66 9.57
N ILE A 754 -38.58 -33.33 9.68
CA ILE A 754 -37.46 -32.71 10.39
C ILE A 754 -37.57 -33.02 11.89
N SER A 755 -38.75 -32.82 12.49
CA SER A 755 -39.01 -33.09 13.90
C SER A 755 -38.96 -34.57 14.29
N ALA A 756 -39.02 -35.49 13.33
CA ALA A 756 -38.93 -36.94 13.57
C ALA A 756 -37.49 -37.42 13.87
N HIS A 757 -36.47 -36.60 13.59
CA HIS A 757 -35.08 -36.93 13.91
C HIS A 757 -34.70 -36.44 15.31
N GLU A 758 -34.12 -37.32 16.13
CA GLU A 758 -33.64 -36.98 17.47
C GLU A 758 -32.32 -36.17 17.44
N GLU A 759 -31.47 -36.44 16.45
CA GLU A 759 -30.15 -35.80 16.32
C GLU A 759 -30.10 -34.85 15.11
N ARG A 760 -29.48 -33.68 15.30
CA ARG A 760 -29.25 -32.67 14.24
C ARG A 760 -28.50 -33.25 13.03
N ALA A 761 -27.52 -34.13 13.27
CA ALA A 761 -26.76 -34.80 12.21
C ALA A 761 -27.64 -35.65 11.28
N GLY A 762 -28.69 -36.26 11.83
CA GLY A 762 -29.67 -37.01 11.04
C GLY A 762 -30.47 -36.12 10.09
N VAL A 763 -30.82 -34.90 10.53
CA VAL A 763 -31.50 -33.90 9.70
C VAL A 763 -30.58 -33.42 8.57
N VAL A 764 -29.32 -33.12 8.85
CA VAL A 764 -28.33 -32.72 7.83
C VAL A 764 -28.18 -33.81 6.77
N THR A 765 -28.02 -35.06 7.19
CA THR A 765 -27.89 -36.22 6.28
C THR A 765 -29.12 -36.34 5.38
N MET A 766 -30.33 -36.26 5.94
CA MET A 766 -31.57 -36.30 5.18
C MET A 766 -31.63 -35.19 4.11
N VAL A 767 -31.26 -33.95 4.46
CA VAL A 767 -31.25 -32.83 3.52
C VAL A 767 -30.22 -33.07 2.42
N VAL A 768 -28.99 -33.47 2.77
CA VAL A 768 -27.91 -33.71 1.79
C VAL A 768 -28.26 -34.86 0.84
N ASP A 769 -28.87 -35.94 1.33
CA ASP A 769 -29.31 -37.06 0.48
C ASP A 769 -30.38 -36.64 -0.53
N ALA A 770 -31.36 -35.83 -0.08
CA ALA A 770 -32.37 -35.27 -0.98
C ALA A 770 -31.74 -34.33 -2.03
N VAL A 771 -30.73 -33.55 -1.65
CA VAL A 771 -29.97 -32.70 -2.57
C VAL A 771 -29.18 -33.54 -3.57
N ARG A 772 -28.56 -34.66 -3.16
CA ARG A 772 -27.86 -35.58 -4.08
C ARG A 772 -28.80 -36.11 -5.16
N GLU A 773 -30.00 -36.55 -4.79
CA GLU A 773 -31.00 -37.04 -5.76
C GLU A 773 -31.41 -35.95 -6.77
N GLN A 774 -31.60 -34.71 -6.29
CA GLN A 774 -31.93 -33.58 -7.16
C GLN A 774 -30.77 -33.21 -8.09
N TYR A 775 -29.54 -33.26 -7.59
CA TYR A 775 -28.35 -32.97 -8.36
C TYR A 775 -28.10 -34.03 -9.44
N GLU A 776 -28.37 -35.31 -9.16
CA GLU A 776 -28.30 -36.39 -10.16
C GLU A 776 -29.25 -36.15 -11.32
N LYS A 777 -30.48 -35.69 -11.06
CA LYS A 777 -31.42 -35.28 -12.12
C LYS A 777 -30.82 -34.18 -12.99
N ARG A 778 -30.19 -33.18 -12.36
CA ARG A 778 -29.51 -32.09 -13.06
C ARG A 778 -28.31 -32.58 -13.87
N GLU A 779 -27.56 -33.54 -13.38
CA GLU A 779 -26.41 -34.14 -14.08
C GLU A 779 -26.83 -34.86 -15.37
N VAL A 780 -28.03 -35.46 -15.38
CA VAL A 780 -28.62 -36.07 -16.56
C VAL A 780 -29.16 -35.02 -17.54
N GLU A 781 -29.92 -34.04 -17.03
CA GLU A 781 -30.69 -33.10 -17.85
C GLU A 781 -29.87 -31.94 -18.41
N TYR A 782 -29.00 -31.34 -17.60
CA TYR A 782 -28.32 -30.08 -17.93
C TYR A 782 -27.45 -30.17 -19.20
N PRO A 783 -26.59 -31.19 -19.39
CA PRO A 783 -25.76 -31.26 -20.58
C PRO A 783 -26.59 -31.44 -21.87
N VAL A 784 -27.70 -32.16 -21.79
CA VAL A 784 -28.62 -32.37 -22.92
C VAL A 784 -29.34 -31.08 -23.28
N ASP A 785 -29.92 -30.40 -22.28
CA ASP A 785 -30.60 -29.12 -22.48
C ASP A 785 -29.63 -28.08 -23.08
N PHE A 786 -28.43 -27.96 -22.52
CA PHE A 786 -27.41 -27.02 -22.99
C PHE A 786 -26.98 -27.32 -24.44
N ALA A 787 -26.76 -28.58 -24.79
CA ALA A 787 -26.39 -28.97 -26.15
C ALA A 787 -27.53 -28.67 -27.16
N MET A 788 -28.79 -28.91 -26.77
CA MET A 788 -29.97 -28.59 -27.58
C MET A 788 -30.13 -27.07 -27.78
N GLU A 789 -29.96 -26.28 -26.73
CA GLU A 789 -30.02 -24.82 -26.79
C GLU A 789 -28.87 -24.24 -27.63
N MET A 790 -27.64 -24.71 -27.43
CA MET A 790 -26.46 -24.32 -28.22
C MET A 790 -26.66 -24.64 -29.70
N THR A 791 -27.18 -25.83 -30.01
CA THR A 791 -27.49 -26.22 -31.39
C THR A 791 -28.55 -25.31 -31.99
N THR A 792 -29.61 -24.99 -31.23
CA THR A 792 -30.65 -24.06 -31.68
C THR A 792 -30.09 -22.67 -31.97
N ALA A 793 -29.23 -22.15 -31.09
CA ALA A 793 -28.58 -20.86 -31.28
C ALA A 793 -27.64 -20.86 -32.50
N MET A 794 -26.86 -21.92 -32.70
CA MET A 794 -25.99 -22.10 -33.85
C MET A 794 -26.76 -22.23 -35.17
N VAL A 795 -27.89 -22.95 -35.18
CA VAL A 795 -28.76 -23.05 -36.37
C VAL A 795 -29.37 -21.71 -36.74
N ARG A 796 -29.77 -20.89 -35.75
CA ARG A 796 -30.23 -19.52 -36.00
C ARG A 796 -29.17 -18.64 -36.65
N GLN A 797 -27.89 -18.84 -36.31
CA GLN A 797 -26.78 -18.00 -36.81
C GLN A 797 -26.16 -18.52 -38.12
N ARG A 798 -25.99 -19.84 -38.28
CA ARG A 798 -25.22 -20.50 -39.35
C ARG A 798 -26.05 -21.41 -40.25
N GLY A 799 -27.36 -21.52 -40.00
CA GLY A 799 -28.28 -22.37 -40.76
C GLY A 799 -28.19 -23.86 -40.42
N PRO A 800 -28.87 -24.73 -41.19
CA PRO A 800 -29.03 -26.16 -40.88
C PRO A 800 -27.73 -26.98 -40.80
N GLN A 801 -26.62 -26.47 -41.35
CA GLN A 801 -25.29 -27.11 -41.30
C GLN A 801 -24.75 -27.23 -39.87
N ALA A 802 -25.27 -26.44 -38.92
CA ALA A 802 -24.91 -26.51 -37.52
C ALA A 802 -25.44 -27.77 -36.79
N LEU A 803 -26.41 -28.49 -37.38
CA LEU A 803 -26.98 -29.72 -36.80
C LEU A 803 -25.94 -30.85 -36.67
N GLY A 804 -24.94 -30.89 -37.56
CA GLY A 804 -23.87 -31.89 -37.50
C GLY A 804 -23.07 -31.86 -36.19
N GLY A 805 -22.97 -30.69 -35.55
CA GLY A 805 -22.30 -30.55 -34.25
C GLY A 805 -23.00 -31.33 -33.12
N LEU A 806 -24.34 -31.38 -33.13
CA LEU A 806 -25.11 -32.13 -32.14
C LEU A 806 -24.93 -33.64 -32.31
N VAL A 807 -24.87 -34.12 -33.56
CA VAL A 807 -24.57 -35.53 -33.87
C VAL A 807 -23.19 -35.92 -33.35
N GLN A 808 -22.19 -35.09 -33.64
CA GLN A 808 -20.82 -35.34 -33.21
C GLN A 808 -20.70 -35.38 -31.68
N TRP A 809 -21.35 -34.44 -31.00
CA TRP A 809 -21.44 -34.40 -29.54
C TRP A 809 -22.13 -35.65 -28.96
N ALA A 810 -23.29 -36.02 -29.50
CA ALA A 810 -24.07 -37.17 -29.02
C ALA A 810 -23.31 -38.49 -29.20
N ASN A 811 -22.62 -38.65 -30.32
CA ASN A 811 -21.80 -39.82 -30.60
C ASN A 811 -20.56 -39.89 -29.73
N ALA A 812 -19.82 -38.78 -29.58
CA ALA A 812 -18.61 -38.74 -28.76
C ALA A 812 -18.91 -39.03 -27.29
N ARG A 813 -20.04 -38.54 -26.78
CA ARG A 813 -20.40 -38.67 -25.36
C ARG A 813 -21.10 -39.97 -25.00
N PHE A 814 -22.06 -40.38 -25.83
CA PHE A 814 -22.95 -41.50 -25.51
C PHE A 814 -22.73 -42.72 -26.41
N GLY A 815 -22.04 -42.59 -27.55
CA GLY A 815 -21.80 -43.68 -28.47
C GLY A 815 -23.03 -44.09 -29.28
N LEU A 816 -23.94 -43.15 -29.58
CA LEU A 816 -25.26 -43.45 -30.16
C LEU A 816 -25.24 -43.85 -31.64
N GLY A 817 -24.14 -43.62 -32.36
CA GLY A 817 -24.02 -43.93 -33.79
C GLY A 817 -24.97 -43.15 -34.68
N TRP A 818 -25.41 -41.96 -34.25
CA TRP A 818 -26.32 -41.10 -35.00
C TRP A 818 -25.66 -40.53 -36.26
N ASP A 819 -26.49 -40.26 -37.27
CA ASP A 819 -26.13 -39.47 -38.45
C ASP A 819 -27.05 -38.23 -38.57
N GLU A 820 -26.77 -37.34 -39.54
CA GLU A 820 -27.59 -36.14 -39.74
C GLU A 820 -29.05 -36.42 -40.13
N SER A 821 -29.37 -37.62 -40.63
CA SER A 821 -30.73 -37.97 -41.04
C SER A 821 -31.66 -38.14 -39.83
N VAL A 822 -31.11 -38.56 -38.69
CA VAL A 822 -31.84 -38.67 -37.42
C VAL A 822 -32.38 -37.31 -36.97
N LEU A 823 -31.59 -36.25 -37.13
CA LEU A 823 -31.98 -34.90 -36.73
C LEU A 823 -32.97 -34.24 -37.70
N ARG A 824 -33.05 -34.72 -38.95
CA ARG A 824 -33.97 -34.22 -39.98
C ARG A 824 -35.33 -34.92 -39.97
N THR A 825 -35.40 -36.12 -39.40
CA THR A 825 -36.61 -36.97 -39.39
C THR A 825 -37.37 -36.94 -38.07
N ARG A 826 -36.71 -36.60 -36.96
CA ARG A 826 -37.31 -36.56 -35.61
C ARG A 826 -37.60 -35.12 -35.17
N MET A 827 -38.63 -34.99 -34.34
CA MET A 827 -38.95 -33.71 -33.70
C MET A 827 -37.93 -33.39 -32.59
N PRO A 828 -37.61 -32.11 -32.31
CA PRO A 828 -36.65 -31.73 -31.27
C PRO A 828 -36.94 -32.33 -29.89
N GLN A 829 -38.22 -32.51 -29.54
CA GLN A 829 -38.63 -33.13 -28.28
C GLN A 829 -38.27 -34.62 -28.20
N GLN A 830 -38.42 -35.35 -29.31
CA GLN A 830 -38.02 -36.76 -29.39
C GLN A 830 -36.50 -36.92 -29.30
N ILE A 831 -35.75 -36.03 -29.97
CA ILE A 831 -34.28 -35.99 -29.89
C ILE A 831 -33.83 -35.75 -28.45
N ARG A 832 -34.45 -34.81 -27.74
CA ARG A 832 -34.17 -34.54 -26.33
C ARG A 832 -34.44 -35.78 -25.46
N GLU A 833 -35.58 -36.45 -25.63
CA GLU A 833 -35.92 -37.66 -24.86
C GLU A 833 -34.93 -38.80 -25.06
N ASP A 834 -34.45 -39.01 -26.30
CA ASP A 834 -33.45 -40.03 -26.58
C ASP A 834 -32.08 -39.69 -25.94
N LEU A 835 -31.67 -38.42 -26.00
CA LEU A 835 -30.45 -37.95 -25.35
C LEU A 835 -30.54 -38.06 -23.82
N LEU A 836 -31.69 -37.74 -23.22
CA LEU A 836 -31.92 -37.92 -21.78
C LEU A 836 -31.84 -39.39 -21.37
N ARG A 837 -32.41 -40.30 -22.16
CA ARG A 837 -32.33 -41.75 -21.92
C ARG A 837 -30.87 -42.22 -21.95
N ALA A 838 -30.10 -41.76 -22.95
CA ALA A 838 -28.69 -42.08 -23.09
C ALA A 838 -27.84 -41.51 -21.94
N SER A 839 -28.10 -40.27 -21.54
CA SER A 839 -27.45 -39.59 -20.42
C SER A 839 -27.68 -40.33 -19.10
N LYS A 840 -28.94 -40.70 -18.82
CA LYS A 840 -29.30 -41.48 -17.62
C LYS A 840 -28.62 -42.84 -17.59
N GLN A 841 -28.59 -43.55 -18.72
CA GLN A 841 -27.91 -44.84 -18.82
C GLN A 841 -26.40 -44.71 -18.57
N ALA A 842 -25.75 -43.71 -19.18
CA ALA A 842 -24.32 -43.47 -19.01
C ALA A 842 -23.94 -43.16 -17.55
N MET A 843 -24.80 -42.43 -16.83
CA MET A 843 -24.64 -42.17 -15.40
C MET A 843 -24.74 -43.45 -14.56
N GLN A 844 -25.78 -44.26 -14.78
CA GLN A 844 -26.00 -45.54 -14.06
C GLN A 844 -24.88 -46.55 -14.31
N GLU A 845 -24.29 -46.56 -15.50
CA GLU A 845 -23.15 -47.41 -15.86
C GLU A 845 -21.82 -46.95 -15.25
N GLY A 846 -21.77 -45.76 -14.61
CA GLY A 846 -20.56 -45.18 -14.05
C GLY A 846 -19.49 -44.87 -15.10
N ARG A 847 -19.87 -44.49 -16.32
CA ARG A 847 -18.92 -44.27 -17.44
C ARG A 847 -17.83 -43.25 -17.14
N LEU A 848 -18.12 -42.25 -16.32
CA LEU A 848 -17.14 -41.24 -15.91
C LEU A 848 -16.03 -41.86 -15.06
N GLU A 849 -16.38 -42.54 -13.97
CA GLU A 849 -15.39 -43.17 -13.08
C GLU A 849 -14.60 -44.28 -13.80
N LYS A 850 -15.24 -45.02 -14.72
CA LYS A 850 -14.54 -45.95 -15.61
C LYS A 850 -13.52 -45.24 -16.50
N SER A 851 -13.92 -44.13 -17.12
CA SER A 851 -13.03 -43.30 -17.96
C SER A 851 -11.85 -42.73 -17.19
N ILE A 852 -12.08 -42.26 -15.96
CA ILE A 852 -11.03 -41.77 -15.07
C ILE A 852 -10.10 -42.93 -14.69
N GLY A 853 -10.65 -44.08 -14.29
CA GLY A 853 -9.87 -45.27 -13.94
C GLY A 853 -8.98 -45.77 -15.09
N GLU A 854 -9.50 -45.78 -16.31
CA GLU A 854 -8.75 -46.17 -17.52
C GLU A 854 -7.61 -45.18 -17.83
N ALA A 855 -7.85 -43.88 -17.68
CA ALA A 855 -6.81 -42.86 -17.82
C ALA A 855 -5.73 -43.00 -16.74
N LEU A 856 -6.13 -43.22 -15.48
CA LEU A 856 -5.19 -43.39 -14.36
C LEU A 856 -4.39 -44.71 -14.45
N ALA A 857 -4.91 -45.73 -15.11
CA ALA A 857 -4.24 -47.01 -15.33
C ALA A 857 -3.15 -46.95 -16.43
N CYS A 858 -3.05 -45.85 -17.18
CA CYS A 858 -2.00 -45.67 -18.19
C CYS A 858 -0.62 -45.64 -17.52
N LYS A 859 0.30 -46.47 -18.02
CA LYS A 859 1.60 -46.74 -17.37
C LYS A 859 2.62 -45.60 -17.51
N ASP A 860 2.51 -44.80 -18.58
CA ASP A 860 3.46 -43.72 -18.88
C ASP A 860 2.77 -42.50 -19.52
N ASP A 861 3.53 -41.41 -19.64
CA ASP A 861 3.04 -40.13 -20.16
C ASP A 861 2.62 -40.21 -21.64
N ALA A 862 3.28 -41.06 -22.43
CA ALA A 862 3.00 -41.21 -23.85
C ALA A 862 1.69 -41.97 -24.08
N THR A 863 1.46 -43.05 -23.34
CA THR A 863 0.24 -43.86 -23.37
C THR A 863 -0.96 -43.07 -22.88
N LEU A 864 -0.80 -42.30 -21.79
CA LEU A 864 -1.85 -41.41 -21.30
C LEU A 864 -2.22 -40.31 -22.31
N ALA A 865 -1.21 -39.65 -22.91
CA ALA A 865 -1.44 -38.63 -23.93
C ALA A 865 -2.11 -39.21 -25.19
N ALA A 866 -1.70 -40.40 -25.64
CA ALA A 866 -2.32 -41.10 -26.76
C ALA A 866 -3.78 -41.48 -26.44
N HIS A 867 -4.03 -42.05 -25.25
CA HIS A 867 -5.37 -42.43 -24.80
C HIS A 867 -6.35 -41.25 -24.83
N VAL A 868 -5.95 -40.10 -24.30
CA VAL A 868 -6.81 -38.91 -24.28
C VAL A 868 -7.06 -38.37 -25.69
N ARG A 869 -6.05 -38.40 -26.56
CA ARG A 869 -6.18 -37.95 -27.96
C ARG A 869 -7.11 -38.85 -28.76
N GLU A 870 -6.94 -40.16 -28.68
CA GLU A 870 -7.71 -41.13 -29.47
C GLU A 870 -9.17 -41.21 -29.01
N ARG A 871 -9.40 -41.21 -27.70
CA ARG A 871 -10.75 -41.39 -27.15
C ARG A 871 -11.59 -40.13 -27.12
N TYR A 872 -10.97 -38.97 -26.88
CA TYR A 872 -11.69 -37.72 -26.66
C TYR A 872 -11.34 -36.60 -27.63
N ALA A 873 -10.46 -36.85 -28.61
CA ALA A 873 -9.96 -35.83 -29.53
C ALA A 873 -9.39 -34.59 -28.80
N ALA A 874 -8.79 -34.78 -27.63
CA ALA A 874 -8.27 -33.73 -26.77
C ALA A 874 -6.77 -33.91 -26.47
N GLU A 875 -6.07 -32.81 -26.15
CA GLU A 875 -4.67 -32.86 -25.74
C GLU A 875 -4.50 -32.75 -24.21
N LEU A 876 -3.43 -33.36 -23.71
CA LEU A 876 -2.99 -33.29 -22.32
C LEU A 876 -1.99 -32.14 -22.14
N PRO A 877 -2.28 -31.15 -21.27
CA PRO A 877 -1.34 -30.07 -20.98
C PRO A 877 0.00 -30.55 -20.42
N GLN A 878 1.10 -29.93 -20.84
CA GLN A 878 2.45 -30.33 -20.39
C GLN A 878 2.67 -30.23 -18.88
N TRP A 879 1.98 -29.33 -18.18
CA TRP A 879 2.15 -29.18 -16.73
C TRP A 879 1.64 -30.41 -15.97
N ILE A 880 0.58 -31.08 -16.46
CA ILE A 880 0.07 -32.33 -15.87
C ILE A 880 1.13 -33.43 -15.96
N LEU A 881 1.87 -33.47 -17.07
CA LEU A 881 2.95 -34.44 -17.28
C LEU A 881 4.15 -34.22 -16.34
N ARG A 882 4.28 -33.03 -15.74
CA ARG A 882 5.34 -32.72 -14.75
C ARG A 882 4.97 -33.11 -13.33
N LEU A 883 3.68 -33.33 -13.04
CA LEU A 883 3.20 -33.73 -11.72
C LEU A 883 3.50 -35.21 -11.44
N ARG A 884 3.58 -35.57 -10.16
CA ARG A 884 3.88 -36.92 -9.67
C ARG A 884 2.98 -37.23 -8.47
N GLY A 885 2.80 -38.51 -8.15
CA GLY A 885 2.00 -38.94 -7.00
C GLY A 885 0.52 -38.55 -7.10
N GLU A 886 -0.06 -38.17 -5.97
CA GLU A 886 -1.48 -37.80 -5.84
C GLU A 886 -1.86 -36.57 -6.68
N ASP A 887 -1.00 -35.55 -6.74
CA ASP A 887 -1.21 -34.34 -7.55
C ASP A 887 -1.44 -34.67 -9.03
N ARG A 888 -0.74 -35.68 -9.55
CA ARG A 888 -0.92 -36.15 -10.94
C ARG A 888 -2.27 -36.82 -11.11
N ALA A 889 -2.65 -37.69 -10.16
CA ALA A 889 -3.91 -38.41 -10.23
C ALA A 889 -5.11 -37.44 -10.21
N GLU A 890 -5.07 -36.42 -9.35
CA GLU A 890 -6.07 -35.36 -9.30
C GLU A 890 -6.13 -34.55 -10.59
N ALA A 891 -4.98 -34.14 -11.14
CA ALA A 891 -4.92 -33.37 -12.37
C ALA A 891 -5.45 -34.15 -13.59
N VAL A 892 -5.18 -35.46 -13.66
CA VAL A 892 -5.72 -36.34 -14.69
C VAL A 892 -7.23 -36.51 -14.52
N ARG A 893 -7.72 -36.77 -13.31
CA ARG A 893 -9.17 -36.82 -12.99
C ARG A 893 -9.88 -35.54 -13.46
N ALA A 894 -9.38 -34.38 -13.03
CA ALA A 894 -9.93 -33.07 -13.40
C ALA A 894 -9.93 -32.85 -14.93
N ARG A 895 -8.88 -33.32 -15.62
CA ARG A 895 -8.82 -33.21 -17.09
C ARG A 895 -9.90 -34.06 -17.75
N ILE A 896 -10.07 -35.31 -17.33
CA ILE A 896 -11.12 -36.19 -17.87
C ILE A 896 -12.51 -35.62 -17.55
N GLU A 897 -12.75 -35.14 -16.33
CA GLU A 897 -14.00 -34.47 -15.95
C GLU A 897 -14.27 -33.24 -16.82
N SER A 898 -13.26 -32.43 -17.13
CA SER A 898 -13.40 -31.24 -17.99
C SER A 898 -13.83 -31.55 -19.43
N ILE A 899 -13.59 -32.79 -19.86
CA ILE A 899 -13.94 -33.28 -21.20
C ILE A 899 -15.32 -33.95 -21.16
N VAL A 900 -15.54 -34.85 -20.21
CA VAL A 900 -16.75 -35.69 -20.14
C VAL A 900 -17.94 -34.95 -19.53
N ARG A 901 -17.71 -33.96 -18.65
CA ARG A 901 -18.71 -33.12 -17.97
C ARG A 901 -18.56 -31.64 -18.33
N SER A 902 -18.10 -31.32 -19.53
CA SER A 902 -17.71 -29.95 -19.94
C SER A 902 -18.73 -28.86 -19.60
N GLU A 903 -20.01 -29.05 -19.92
CA GLU A 903 -21.08 -28.06 -19.78
C GLU A 903 -21.44 -27.86 -18.31
N LEU A 904 -21.61 -28.97 -17.58
CA LEU A 904 -21.96 -28.90 -16.16
C LEU A 904 -20.77 -28.39 -15.33
N LEU A 905 -19.54 -28.82 -15.62
CA LEU A 905 -18.34 -28.30 -14.96
C LEU A 905 -18.15 -26.80 -15.26
N GLN A 906 -18.42 -26.35 -16.48
CA GLN A 906 -18.39 -24.92 -16.81
C GLN A 906 -19.42 -24.15 -15.96
N PHE A 907 -20.62 -24.69 -15.79
CA PHE A 907 -21.66 -24.12 -14.94
C PHE A 907 -21.27 -24.11 -13.46
N GLU A 908 -20.79 -25.23 -12.93
CA GLU A 908 -20.29 -25.37 -11.55
C GLU A 908 -19.20 -24.32 -11.27
N ARG A 909 -18.21 -24.20 -12.18
CA ARG A 909 -17.12 -23.22 -12.06
C ARG A 909 -17.64 -21.78 -12.13
N PHE A 910 -18.60 -21.51 -13.02
CA PHE A 910 -19.24 -20.21 -13.11
C PHE A 910 -19.93 -19.84 -11.79
N VAL A 911 -20.79 -20.71 -11.26
CA VAL A 911 -21.50 -20.47 -9.98
C VAL A 911 -20.50 -20.22 -8.85
N MET A 912 -19.45 -21.05 -8.75
CA MET A 912 -18.44 -20.88 -7.71
C MET A 912 -17.72 -19.54 -7.82
N LEU A 913 -17.24 -19.15 -9.01
CA LEU A 913 -16.51 -17.89 -9.21
C LEU A 913 -17.41 -16.66 -9.06
N GLU A 914 -18.64 -16.72 -9.58
CA GLU A 914 -19.62 -15.64 -9.50
C GLU A 914 -20.03 -15.33 -8.05
N VAL A 915 -19.95 -16.32 -7.15
CA VAL A 915 -20.22 -16.11 -5.72
C VAL A 915 -18.93 -15.77 -4.95
N LEU A 916 -17.83 -16.49 -5.20
CA LEU A 916 -16.58 -16.34 -4.44
C LEU A 916 -15.89 -15.00 -4.70
N ASP A 917 -15.73 -14.59 -5.96
CA ASP A 917 -14.94 -13.41 -6.30
C ASP A 917 -15.57 -12.10 -5.76
N PRO A 918 -16.90 -11.86 -5.89
CA PRO A 918 -17.53 -10.69 -5.27
C PRO A 918 -17.51 -10.73 -3.74
N ALA A 919 -17.83 -11.88 -3.12
CA ALA A 919 -17.82 -12.00 -1.66
C ALA A 919 -16.44 -11.71 -1.06
N TRP A 920 -15.38 -12.17 -1.74
CA TRP A 920 -14.01 -11.89 -1.32
C TRP A 920 -13.63 -10.42 -1.48
N LYS A 921 -14.07 -9.75 -2.56
CA LYS A 921 -13.85 -8.30 -2.74
C LYS A 921 -14.53 -7.49 -1.64
N ASP A 922 -15.80 -7.79 -1.35
CA ASP A 922 -16.55 -7.15 -0.27
C ASP A 922 -15.86 -7.37 1.09
N HIS A 923 -15.32 -8.57 1.32
CA HIS A 923 -14.56 -8.88 2.51
C HIS A 923 -13.24 -8.11 2.59
N LEU A 924 -12.48 -7.98 1.50
CA LEU A 924 -11.27 -7.15 1.47
C LEU A 924 -11.57 -5.70 1.82
N TYR A 925 -12.67 -5.16 1.30
CA TYR A 925 -13.13 -3.81 1.62
C TYR A 925 -13.46 -3.66 3.11
N ALA A 926 -14.23 -4.60 3.68
CA ALA A 926 -14.54 -4.61 5.11
C ALA A 926 -13.28 -4.73 5.98
N MET A 927 -12.27 -5.50 5.54
CA MET A 927 -11.00 -5.66 6.26
C MET A 927 -10.12 -4.41 6.22
N ASP A 928 -10.17 -3.62 5.14
CA ASP A 928 -9.52 -2.31 5.07
C ASP A 928 -10.19 -1.31 6.03
N GLN A 929 -11.52 -1.22 6.01
CA GLN A 929 -12.27 -0.37 6.95
C GLN A 929 -12.02 -0.76 8.42
N LEU A 930 -11.98 -2.06 8.70
CA LEU A 930 -11.68 -2.57 10.03
C LEU A 930 -10.26 -2.15 10.45
N ARG A 931 -9.26 -2.29 9.58
CA ARG A 931 -7.88 -1.91 9.89
C ARG A 931 -7.77 -0.41 10.22
N ASP A 932 -8.48 0.43 9.49
CA ASP A 932 -8.38 1.88 9.64
C ASP A 932 -9.14 2.39 10.89
N SER A 933 -10.19 1.68 11.32
CA SER A 933 -10.98 2.02 12.52
C SER A 933 -10.49 1.35 13.82
N ILE A 934 -9.76 0.23 13.75
CA ILE A 934 -9.42 -0.55 14.95
C ILE A 934 -8.49 0.18 15.91
N SER A 935 -7.70 1.14 15.43
CA SER A 935 -6.82 1.96 16.27
C SER A 935 -7.59 2.77 17.31
N PHE A 936 -8.86 3.10 17.06
CA PHE A 936 -9.70 3.82 18.03
C PHE A 936 -10.13 2.94 19.22
N ARG A 937 -10.04 1.61 19.13
CA ARG A 937 -10.31 0.72 20.28
C ARG A 937 -9.19 0.73 21.33
N ALA A 938 -8.00 1.24 20.98
CA ALA A 938 -6.90 1.41 21.93
C ALA A 938 -7.26 2.36 23.09
N PHE A 939 -8.20 3.29 22.88
CA PHE A 939 -8.72 4.19 23.92
C PHE A 939 -9.48 3.44 25.03
N SER A 940 -9.97 2.23 24.77
CA SER A 940 -10.69 1.37 25.72
C SER A 940 -9.79 0.35 26.43
N GLN A 941 -8.47 0.53 26.41
CA GLN A 941 -7.47 -0.39 27.00
C GLN A 941 -7.49 -1.83 26.45
N GLN A 942 -8.10 -2.04 25.28
CA GLN A 942 -8.04 -3.31 24.56
C GLN A 942 -6.90 -3.29 23.54
N ASP A 943 -6.22 -4.42 23.34
CA ASP A 943 -5.18 -4.53 22.31
C ASP A 943 -5.83 -4.53 20.91
N PRO A 944 -5.59 -3.50 20.06
CA PRO A 944 -6.20 -3.40 18.74
C PRO A 944 -5.92 -4.61 17.85
N ARG A 945 -4.79 -5.31 18.05
CA ARG A 945 -4.41 -6.46 17.23
C ARG A 945 -5.25 -7.69 17.54
N ILE A 946 -5.53 -7.92 18.82
CA ILE A 946 -6.37 -9.02 19.26
C ILE A 946 -7.80 -8.79 18.75
N GLU A 947 -8.28 -7.56 18.88
CA GLU A 947 -9.60 -7.16 18.37
C GLU A 947 -9.67 -7.25 16.84
N TYR A 948 -8.65 -6.81 16.11
CA TYR A 948 -8.56 -6.97 14.66
C TYR A 948 -8.64 -8.45 14.25
N LYS A 949 -7.90 -9.32 14.93
CA LYS A 949 -7.92 -10.76 14.66
C LYS A 949 -9.30 -11.37 14.95
N ARG A 950 -9.92 -11.01 16.06
CA ARG A 950 -11.24 -11.51 16.47
C ARG A 950 -12.32 -11.07 15.49
N GLU A 951 -12.36 -9.77 15.19
CA GLU A 951 -13.36 -9.17 14.32
C GLU A 951 -13.14 -9.59 12.86
N GLY A 952 -11.89 -9.64 12.39
CA GLY A 952 -11.56 -10.14 11.07
C GLY A 952 -11.92 -11.62 10.89
N ALA A 953 -11.78 -12.45 11.92
CA ALA A 953 -12.24 -13.84 11.90
C ALA A 953 -13.77 -13.95 11.85
N ARG A 954 -14.48 -13.09 12.60
CA ARG A 954 -15.96 -12.99 12.56
C ARG A 954 -16.45 -12.63 11.16
N LEU A 955 -15.92 -11.56 10.57
CA LEU A 955 -16.28 -11.10 9.22
C LEU A 955 -16.01 -12.17 8.16
N PHE A 956 -14.86 -12.85 8.26
CA PHE A 956 -14.53 -13.95 7.35
C PHE A 956 -15.49 -15.13 7.49
N GLY A 957 -15.86 -15.50 8.73
CA GLY A 957 -16.87 -16.53 8.98
C GLY A 957 -18.22 -16.17 8.35
N GLU A 958 -18.67 -14.92 8.53
CA GLU A 958 -19.91 -14.42 7.92
C GLU A 958 -19.87 -14.43 6.40
N MET A 959 -18.75 -14.03 5.81
CA MET A 959 -18.52 -14.11 4.37
C MET A 959 -18.63 -15.57 3.88
N LEU A 960 -18.01 -16.52 4.59
CA LEU A 960 -18.08 -17.94 4.24
C LEU A 960 -19.51 -18.49 4.33
N THR A 961 -20.25 -18.20 5.40
CA THR A 961 -21.65 -18.64 5.55
C THR A 961 -22.53 -18.08 4.42
N LYS A 962 -22.41 -16.79 4.11
CA LYS A 962 -23.12 -16.17 2.98
C LYS A 962 -22.74 -16.80 1.63
N THR A 963 -21.47 -17.11 1.44
CA THR A 963 -20.96 -17.75 0.23
C THR A 963 -21.55 -19.15 0.07
N ARG A 964 -21.51 -19.97 1.13
CA ARG A 964 -22.08 -21.34 1.14
C ARG A 964 -23.55 -21.35 0.75
N GLU A 965 -24.34 -20.48 1.39
CA GLU A 965 -25.78 -20.37 1.13
C GLU A 965 -26.07 -19.90 -0.30
N ARG A 966 -25.32 -18.92 -0.82
CA ARG A 966 -25.44 -18.45 -2.21
C ARG A 966 -25.08 -19.54 -3.21
N VAL A 967 -24.00 -20.30 -2.99
CA VAL A 967 -23.62 -21.44 -3.84
C VAL A 967 -24.72 -22.51 -3.84
N ALA A 968 -25.20 -22.91 -2.65
CA ALA A 968 -26.26 -23.89 -2.50
C ALA A 968 -27.57 -23.46 -3.19
N SER A 969 -27.86 -22.16 -3.21
CA SER A 969 -29.01 -21.58 -3.89
C SER A 969 -28.85 -21.52 -5.41
N TYR A 970 -27.70 -21.00 -5.87
CA TYR A 970 -27.47 -20.69 -7.28
C TYR A 970 -27.29 -21.95 -8.13
N ILE A 971 -26.72 -23.01 -7.58
CA ILE A 971 -26.48 -24.25 -8.32
C ILE A 971 -27.78 -24.88 -8.86
N PHE A 972 -28.91 -24.72 -8.15
CA PHE A 972 -30.21 -25.24 -8.60
C PHE A 972 -31.02 -24.22 -9.41
N LYS A 973 -30.92 -22.92 -9.09
CA LYS A 973 -31.76 -21.88 -9.69
C LYS A 973 -31.20 -21.27 -10.98
N LEU A 974 -29.89 -21.17 -11.12
CA LEU A 974 -29.27 -20.54 -12.29
C LEU A 974 -29.12 -21.53 -13.45
N ARG A 975 -29.04 -21.01 -14.68
CA ARG A 975 -28.62 -21.74 -15.89
C ARG A 975 -27.71 -20.83 -16.71
N LEU A 976 -26.73 -21.40 -17.40
CA LEU A 976 -25.90 -20.63 -18.34
C LEU A 976 -26.60 -20.59 -19.69
N THR A 977 -26.62 -19.40 -20.30
CA THR A 977 -27.04 -19.28 -21.70
C THR A 977 -25.87 -19.60 -22.62
N PRO A 978 -26.03 -20.50 -23.61
CA PRO A 978 -24.99 -20.80 -24.59
C PRO A 978 -24.56 -19.55 -25.36
N GLN A 979 -23.26 -19.23 -25.39
CA GLN A 979 -22.73 -18.14 -26.22
C GLN A 979 -22.20 -18.67 -27.55
N VAL A 980 -22.68 -18.09 -28.66
CA VAL A 980 -22.23 -18.43 -30.01
C VAL A 980 -21.22 -17.37 -30.49
N GLY A 981 -20.00 -17.80 -30.82
CA GLY A 981 -18.96 -16.90 -31.33
C GLY A 981 -19.37 -16.20 -32.65
N PRO A 982 -18.76 -15.04 -32.98
CA PRO A 982 -19.07 -14.31 -34.21
C PRO A 982 -18.83 -15.18 -35.46
N PRO A 983 -19.62 -15.02 -36.54
CA PRO A 983 -19.43 -15.78 -37.77
C PRO A 983 -18.03 -15.51 -38.34
N ALA A 984 -17.35 -16.56 -38.79
CA ALA A 984 -16.05 -16.42 -39.44
C ALA A 984 -16.19 -15.50 -40.67
N PRO A 985 -15.24 -14.57 -40.91
CA PRO A 985 -15.29 -13.74 -42.11
C PRO A 985 -15.26 -14.62 -43.36
N PRO A 986 -16.03 -14.29 -44.42
CA PRO A 986 -16.13 -15.12 -45.62
C PRO A 986 -14.74 -15.28 -46.26
N GLY A 987 -14.23 -16.51 -46.24
CA GLY A 987 -12.93 -16.87 -46.82
C GLY A 987 -12.98 -16.92 -48.34
N SER A 988 -11.95 -16.36 -48.97
CA SER A 988 -11.66 -16.41 -50.40
C SER A 988 -11.75 -17.82 -50.99
N PRO A 989 -12.14 -17.99 -52.27
CA PRO A 989 -12.31 -19.29 -52.89
C PRO A 989 -10.99 -20.06 -52.97
N GLY A 990 -11.01 -21.30 -52.48
CA GLY A 990 -9.87 -22.21 -52.43
C GLY A 990 -9.34 -22.62 -53.81
N SER A 991 -8.03 -22.78 -53.91
CA SER A 991 -7.38 -23.48 -55.03
C SER A 991 -7.47 -25.01 -54.84
N PRO A 992 -7.51 -25.81 -55.92
CA PRO A 992 -7.74 -27.25 -55.85
C PRO A 992 -6.52 -28.00 -55.30
N GLY A 993 -6.78 -29.08 -54.57
CA GLY A 993 -5.77 -29.90 -53.92
C GLY A 993 -4.87 -30.70 -54.86
N THR A 994 -3.69 -31.03 -54.37
CA THR A 994 -2.81 -32.07 -54.90
C THR A 994 -2.69 -33.22 -53.88
N PRO A 995 -2.75 -34.49 -54.29
CA PRO A 995 -2.74 -35.63 -53.39
C PRO A 995 -1.32 -36.12 -53.05
N GLY A 996 -1.08 -36.33 -51.74
CA GLY A 996 -0.26 -37.38 -51.11
C GLY A 996 1.19 -37.65 -51.52
N SER A 997 2.13 -37.46 -50.59
CA SER A 997 3.12 -38.49 -50.19
C SER A 997 3.79 -38.18 -48.84
N PRO A 998 4.29 -39.20 -48.10
CA PRO A 998 4.60 -39.14 -46.67
C PRO A 998 6.10 -38.96 -46.37
N GLY A 999 6.44 -38.33 -45.23
CA GLY A 999 7.76 -38.48 -44.59
C GLY A 999 8.41 -37.23 -44.00
N SER A 1000 8.32 -37.10 -42.67
CA SER A 1000 9.29 -36.45 -41.75
C SER A 1000 9.39 -34.90 -41.73
N PRO A 1001 10.04 -34.34 -40.68
CA PRO A 1001 9.46 -33.97 -39.39
C PRO A 1001 9.16 -32.46 -39.27
N ALA A 1002 8.30 -32.12 -38.32
CA ALA A 1002 7.78 -30.76 -38.11
C ALA A 1002 8.87 -29.70 -37.88
N PRO A 1003 8.84 -28.55 -38.59
CA PRO A 1003 9.49 -27.33 -38.16
C PRO A 1003 8.54 -26.50 -37.29
N SER A 1004 9.11 -25.88 -36.25
CA SER A 1004 8.48 -24.94 -35.33
C SER A 1004 7.71 -23.82 -36.06
N ALA A 1005 6.41 -23.69 -35.79
CA ALA A 1005 5.58 -22.64 -36.33
C ALA A 1005 5.85 -21.29 -35.64
N LYS A 1006 6.51 -20.40 -36.39
CA LYS A 1006 6.48 -18.94 -36.17
C LYS A 1006 5.06 -18.42 -36.38
N ARG A 1007 4.58 -17.55 -35.48
CA ARG A 1007 3.34 -16.76 -35.64
C ARG A 1007 3.46 -15.79 -36.84
N PRO A 1008 2.40 -15.57 -37.64
CA PRO A 1008 2.36 -14.55 -38.69
C PRO A 1008 2.07 -13.14 -38.11
N PRO A 1009 2.44 -12.05 -38.82
CA PRO A 1009 2.35 -10.68 -38.31
C PRO A 1009 0.94 -10.10 -38.48
N ALA A 1010 0.42 -9.46 -37.43
CA ALA A 1010 -0.78 -8.62 -37.52
C ALA A 1010 -0.44 -7.27 -38.16
N ARG A 1011 -1.22 -6.88 -39.18
CA ARG A 1011 -1.21 -5.53 -39.78
C ARG A 1011 -1.76 -4.52 -38.77
N VAL A 1012 -0.99 -3.47 -38.50
CA VAL A 1012 -1.36 -2.31 -37.70
C VAL A 1012 -1.46 -1.10 -38.65
N SER A 1013 -2.60 -0.40 -38.63
CA SER A 1013 -2.71 0.98 -39.13
C SER A 1013 -2.22 1.96 -38.04
N PRO A 1014 -1.63 3.11 -38.40
CA PRO A 1014 -0.58 3.74 -37.60
C PRO A 1014 -1.10 4.68 -36.51
N PRO A 1015 -0.46 4.72 -35.32
CA PRO A 1015 -0.41 5.91 -34.50
C PRO A 1015 0.91 6.67 -34.73
N ALA A 1016 0.82 7.98 -34.56
CA ALA A 1016 1.90 8.94 -34.74
C ALA A 1016 3.12 8.67 -33.83
N GLN A 1017 4.28 9.05 -34.37
CA GLN A 1017 5.63 8.95 -33.79
C GLN A 1017 5.73 9.46 -32.35
N ILE A 1018 6.52 8.76 -31.50
CA ILE A 1018 7.61 9.31 -30.66
C ILE A 1018 8.43 8.14 -30.05
N GLY A 1019 9.72 8.08 -30.45
CA GLY A 1019 10.94 7.66 -29.72
C GLY A 1019 10.98 6.37 -28.88
N GLY A 1020 11.62 5.32 -29.40
CA GLY A 1020 11.85 4.04 -28.71
C GLY A 1020 13.10 3.95 -27.83
N GLY A 1021 13.05 3.01 -26.88
CA GLY A 1021 14.17 2.44 -26.13
C GLY A 1021 14.16 0.91 -26.31
N SER A 1022 15.31 0.34 -26.67
CA SER A 1022 15.49 -1.04 -27.11
C SER A 1022 15.98 -1.92 -25.96
N PHE A 1023 15.32 -3.04 -25.71
CA PHE A 1023 15.79 -4.12 -24.83
C PHE A 1023 17.00 -4.83 -25.46
N ILE A 1024 18.09 -4.99 -24.70
CA ILE A 1024 19.26 -5.81 -25.06
C ILE A 1024 19.17 -7.18 -24.36
N ALA A 1025 19.48 -8.22 -25.13
CA ALA A 1025 19.55 -9.62 -24.75
C ALA A 1025 20.73 -9.94 -23.81
N GLY A 1026 20.52 -10.85 -22.84
CA GLY A 1026 21.58 -11.39 -21.99
C GLY A 1026 22.41 -12.50 -22.66
N PRO A 1027 23.66 -12.73 -22.21
CA PRO A 1027 24.56 -13.71 -22.82
C PRO A 1027 24.22 -15.14 -22.37
N GLY A 1028 24.36 -16.08 -23.30
CA GLY A 1028 24.15 -17.50 -23.08
C GLY A 1028 25.25 -18.16 -22.25
N ILE A 1029 24.86 -19.16 -21.47
CA ILE A 1029 25.76 -20.14 -20.86
C ILE A 1029 25.35 -21.50 -21.41
N GLY A 1030 26.28 -22.18 -22.10
CA GLY A 1030 26.14 -23.55 -22.55
C GLY A 1030 26.64 -24.52 -21.50
N SER A 1031 25.96 -25.68 -21.43
CA SER A 1031 26.30 -26.94 -20.73
C SER A 1031 26.58 -26.87 -19.22
#